data_AF-A0A4Q4S4Y2-F1
#
_entry.id   AF-A0A4Q4S4Y2-F1
#
_cell.length_a   1.000
_cell.length_b   1.000
_cell.length_c   1.000
_cell.angle_alpha   90.00
_cell.angle_beta   90.00
_cell.angle_gamma   90.00
#
_symmetry.space_group_name_H-M   'P 1'
#
loop_
_entity.id
_entity.type
_entity.pdbx_description
1 polymer ?
#
loop_
_entity_poly.entity_id
_entity_poly.type
_entity_poly.pdbx_seq_one_letter_code
_entity_poly.pdbx_strand_id
1 'polypeptide(L)'
;MSTVFASLVRPPKLRRASTNTQPAIQPPPSVDSHGLDEPDLRDLNAALQALTDIFPDIQPEVFREMLSTFSEESRLQVVTETLLKHGDKYVRGRYRMPAEQEEQRETAQKYKYRKEDAPKDTRGIPLAVEDKFRSRRYKDAAKEALYQEFKGLSHSTIKAVLAEYNYSYTHARPTLLELSTRSWRSSITNFLMRRKAPTANDHPLVIWTPADERLNRPPMPLLVKTRSDELNQELYNALIVPEHEKHRKAQLRQDFDLAMQWNEEEAEREGEMYDCECCFIPNTLQQMSTCDIDGHYICFRCLRHAINAALYDQGWARNINTDLCTLKCIAPMTGGSEECHGCIPLSFVRRALLEEQDGKDNLTKLNERFASDALARSQLPLVQCPFCSYAELDDLALPDTNLFASLRFKPRPLVLASLASVPLFELLCFQATRAILFALILIYTFVTITFRLPVIAPFRSALRRVHLKRRGLRFQCLSPSCGRASCLSCSLPWHDPHTCFSSQLTSLRLTLERATTDAVKRTCPQCNLGFVKSEGCNKLVCLCGYSMCYICRQGLANEGYQHFCGHFRERPGQPCGECNKCDLYRVEDEERVVKRAKDRAEAEWWEAQGEGAKEGLQKEVDKNEGHVVKGVAGLKRGSWEGWIEGLLDSVLV
;
A
#
# COMPACT_ATOMS: atom_id res chain seq x y z
N MET A 1 -14.39 41.70 -54.04
CA MET A 1 -15.84 41.84 -53.82
C MET A 1 -16.14 41.51 -52.36
N SER A 2 -15.74 42.42 -51.49
CA SER A 2 -16.16 42.50 -50.09
C SER A 2 -17.54 43.16 -50.03
N THR A 3 -18.31 42.82 -49.00
CA THR A 3 -19.67 43.32 -48.70
C THR A 3 -20.80 42.64 -49.48
N VAL A 4 -21.40 41.60 -48.88
CA VAL A 4 -22.84 41.40 -48.65
C VAL A 4 -22.94 40.18 -47.74
N PHE A 5 -23.06 40.36 -46.42
CA PHE A 5 -23.63 39.42 -45.41
C PHE A 5 -23.30 39.89 -43.98
N ALA A 6 -23.31 41.21 -43.74
CA ALA A 6 -23.20 41.80 -42.41
C ALA A 6 -24.50 42.56 -42.09
N SER A 7 -25.59 41.83 -41.84
CA SER A 7 -26.84 42.43 -41.36
C SER A 7 -27.84 41.39 -40.81
N LEU A 8 -27.48 40.59 -39.80
CA LEU A 8 -28.47 39.84 -39.00
C LEU A 8 -28.12 39.61 -37.52
N VAL A 9 -27.11 40.28 -36.96
CA VAL A 9 -26.87 40.23 -35.50
C VAL A 9 -27.26 41.57 -34.88
N ARG A 10 -28.47 41.63 -34.30
CA ARG A 10 -28.84 42.72 -33.39
C ARG A 10 -28.02 42.58 -32.11
N PRO A 11 -27.29 43.61 -31.67
CA PRO A 11 -26.65 43.59 -30.36
C PRO A 11 -27.74 43.58 -29.26
N PRO A 12 -27.55 42.85 -28.15
CA PRO A 12 -28.50 42.85 -27.06
C PRO A 12 -28.56 44.24 -26.41
N LYS A 13 -29.78 44.80 -26.29
CA LYS A 13 -30.03 46.03 -25.54
C LYS A 13 -29.63 45.81 -24.07
N LEU A 14 -28.67 46.59 -23.59
CA LEU A 14 -28.34 46.72 -22.17
C LEU A 14 -29.61 47.14 -21.40
N ARG A 15 -30.20 46.20 -20.65
CA ARG A 15 -31.24 46.51 -19.66
C ARG A 15 -30.56 47.20 -18.47
N ARG A 16 -30.96 48.45 -18.24
CA ARG A 16 -30.66 49.24 -17.05
C ARG A 16 -30.98 48.42 -15.80
N ALA A 17 -30.02 48.28 -14.89
CA ALA A 17 -30.19 47.56 -13.63
C ALA A 17 -31.30 48.21 -12.80
N SER A 18 -32.39 47.47 -12.59
CA SER A 18 -33.41 47.81 -11.61
C SER A 18 -32.86 47.46 -10.23
N THR A 19 -32.63 48.47 -9.40
CA THR A 19 -32.38 48.32 -7.97
C THR A 19 -33.61 47.71 -7.31
N ASN A 20 -33.63 46.38 -7.19
CA ASN A 20 -34.51 45.69 -6.28
C ASN A 20 -33.67 44.69 -5.48
N THR A 21 -33.31 45.11 -4.27
CA THR A 21 -32.45 44.42 -3.34
C THR A 21 -33.18 43.21 -2.77
N GLN A 22 -33.04 42.04 -3.42
CA GLN A 22 -33.21 40.75 -2.75
C GLN A 22 -31.84 40.28 -2.26
N PRO A 23 -31.71 39.78 -1.02
CA PRO A 23 -30.41 39.41 -0.46
C PRO A 23 -29.89 38.17 -1.20
N ALA A 24 -28.84 38.37 -2.00
CA ALA A 24 -28.05 37.28 -2.53
C ALA A 24 -27.48 36.45 -1.37
N ILE A 25 -27.61 35.11 -1.50
CA ILE A 25 -26.97 34.14 -0.62
C ILE A 25 -25.46 34.36 -0.73
N GLN A 26 -24.89 35.02 0.28
CA GLN A 26 -23.45 35.20 0.38
C GLN A 26 -22.79 33.82 0.59
N PRO A 27 -21.66 33.53 -0.08
CA PRO A 27 -20.80 32.43 0.36
C PRO A 27 -20.42 32.65 1.83
N PRO A 28 -20.25 31.58 2.63
CA PRO A 28 -19.79 31.75 4.00
C PRO A 28 -18.47 32.53 4.01
N PRO A 29 -18.29 33.47 4.96
CA PRO A 29 -17.07 34.26 5.04
C PRO A 29 -15.85 33.34 5.18
N SER A 30 -14.74 33.76 4.57
CA SER A 30 -13.43 33.16 4.79
C SER A 30 -13.07 33.15 6.28
N VAL A 31 -12.32 32.14 6.69
CA VAL A 31 -11.93 31.77 8.08
C VAL A 31 -11.21 32.88 8.86
N ASP A 32 -11.00 34.07 8.29
CA ASP A 32 -10.23 35.14 8.92
C ASP A 32 -11.05 36.14 9.75
N SER A 33 -12.38 36.00 9.88
CA SER A 33 -13.12 36.78 10.88
C SER A 33 -13.12 36.09 12.24
N HIS A 34 -11.92 35.93 12.81
CA HIS A 34 -11.74 35.58 14.21
C HIS A 34 -12.39 36.67 15.10
N GLY A 35 -13.63 36.45 15.49
CA GLY A 35 -14.31 37.28 16.47
C GLY A 35 -13.76 36.97 17.86
N LEU A 36 -12.93 37.86 18.41
CA LEU A 36 -12.45 37.84 19.81
C LEU A 36 -12.12 36.43 20.32
N ASP A 37 -11.30 35.68 19.58
CA ASP A 37 -10.78 34.43 20.12
C ASP A 37 -9.80 34.74 21.26
N GLU A 38 -9.94 34.00 22.36
CA GLU A 38 -9.02 34.00 23.49
C GLU A 38 -7.59 33.80 22.93
N PRO A 39 -6.65 34.75 23.12
CA PRO A 39 -5.30 34.66 22.57
C PRO A 39 -4.59 33.33 22.89
N ASP A 40 -4.92 32.73 24.04
CA ASP A 40 -4.43 31.42 24.50
C ASP A 40 -4.75 30.25 23.54
N LEU A 41 -5.87 30.26 22.81
CA LEU A 41 -6.25 29.14 21.93
C LEU A 41 -5.35 29.02 20.68
N ARG A 42 -4.91 30.16 20.13
CA ARG A 42 -4.00 30.15 18.97
C ARG A 42 -2.63 29.63 19.38
N ASP A 43 -2.14 30.09 20.53
CA ASP A 43 -0.84 29.68 21.07
C ASP A 43 -0.83 28.20 21.45
N LEU A 44 -1.91 27.68 22.04
CA LEU A 44 -2.09 26.26 22.34
C LEU A 44 -2.10 25.39 21.08
N ASN A 45 -2.78 25.83 20.03
CA ASN A 45 -2.84 25.10 18.76
C ASN A 45 -1.52 25.15 17.99
N ALA A 46 -0.79 26.27 18.06
CA ALA A 46 0.56 26.39 17.51
C ALA A 46 1.56 25.49 18.25
N ALA A 47 1.50 25.45 19.58
CA ALA A 47 2.32 24.55 20.40
C ALA A 47 1.99 23.07 20.14
N LEU A 48 0.72 22.72 19.99
CA LEU A 48 0.28 21.37 19.65
C LEU A 48 0.81 20.92 18.28
N GLN A 49 0.76 21.80 17.28
CA GLN A 49 1.34 21.52 15.96
C GLN A 49 2.85 21.30 16.06
N ALA A 50 3.57 22.20 16.73
CA ALA A 50 5.02 22.09 16.90
C ALA A 50 5.42 20.78 17.61
N LEU A 51 4.71 20.35 18.66
CA LEU A 51 4.98 19.08 19.34
C LEU A 51 4.71 17.87 18.45
N THR A 52 3.68 17.93 17.61
CA THR A 52 3.36 16.86 16.66
C THR A 52 4.42 16.75 15.56
N ASP A 53 5.01 17.86 15.16
CA ASP A 53 6.10 17.90 14.18
C ASP A 53 7.42 17.37 14.77
N ILE A 54 7.71 17.68 16.05
CA ILE A 54 8.91 17.22 16.76
C ILE A 54 8.81 15.74 17.12
N PHE A 55 7.63 15.27 17.54
CA PHE A 55 7.38 13.90 18.02
C PHE A 55 6.24 13.23 17.22
N PRO A 56 6.49 12.85 15.95
CA PRO A 56 5.46 12.33 15.06
C PRO A 56 4.87 10.97 15.48
N ASP A 57 5.58 10.22 16.34
CA ASP A 57 5.18 8.90 16.81
C ASP A 57 4.21 8.92 18.01
N ILE A 58 3.93 10.08 18.61
CA ILE A 58 3.06 10.18 19.79
C ILE A 58 1.67 10.68 19.39
N GLN A 59 0.64 10.15 20.04
CA GLN A 59 -0.75 10.57 19.83
C GLN A 59 -1.00 12.03 20.31
N PRO A 60 -1.71 12.87 19.53
CA PRO A 60 -1.92 14.28 19.86
C PRO A 60 -2.76 14.49 21.13
N GLU A 61 -3.53 13.49 21.55
CA GLU A 61 -4.22 13.44 22.85
C GLU A 61 -3.24 13.67 24.02
N VAL A 62 -2.06 13.06 23.96
CA VAL A 62 -1.03 13.13 25.00
C VAL A 62 -0.54 14.58 25.14
N PHE A 63 -0.26 15.23 24.00
CA PHE A 63 0.17 16.62 23.98
C PHE A 63 -0.93 17.55 24.50
N ARG A 64 -2.20 17.30 24.16
CA ARG A 64 -3.34 18.10 24.68
C ARG A 64 -3.44 18.01 26.20
N GLU A 65 -3.31 16.81 26.78
CA GLU A 65 -3.29 16.62 28.23
C GLU A 65 -2.13 17.38 28.90
N MET A 66 -0.91 17.23 28.35
CA MET A 66 0.27 17.90 28.89
C MET A 66 0.15 19.43 28.79
N LEU A 67 -0.21 19.97 27.62
CA LEU A 67 -0.40 21.40 27.41
C LEU A 67 -1.49 21.99 28.32
N SER A 68 -2.52 21.22 28.67
CA SER A 68 -3.57 21.66 29.61
C SER A 68 -3.15 21.61 31.08
N THR A 69 -2.10 20.86 31.42
CA THR A 69 -1.65 20.66 32.81
C THR A 69 -0.58 21.67 33.22
N PHE A 70 0.27 22.13 32.29
CA PHE A 70 1.38 23.04 32.57
C PHE A 70 0.98 24.54 32.48
N SER A 71 1.60 25.38 33.31
CA SER A 71 1.38 26.83 33.38
C SER A 71 1.75 27.55 32.08
N GLU A 72 1.13 28.70 31.80
CA GLU A 72 1.23 29.48 30.54
C GLU A 72 2.66 29.82 30.10
N GLU A 73 3.59 30.02 31.05
CA GLU A 73 4.96 30.38 30.74
C GLU A 73 5.76 29.18 30.19
N SER A 74 6.23 29.30 28.94
CA SER A 74 7.11 28.32 28.28
C SER A 74 6.55 26.88 28.20
N ARG A 75 5.23 26.72 28.06
CA ARG A 75 4.53 25.42 27.94
C ARG A 75 5.20 24.47 26.94
N LEU A 76 5.55 24.96 25.74
CA LEU A 76 6.14 24.15 24.68
C LEU A 76 7.50 23.57 25.11
N GLN A 77 8.37 24.41 25.67
CA GLN A 77 9.72 24.02 26.10
C GLN A 77 9.67 23.03 27.26
N VAL A 78 8.81 23.27 28.26
CA VAL A 78 8.64 22.39 29.42
C VAL A 78 8.09 21.02 29.01
N VAL A 79 7.08 20.98 28.12
CA VAL A 79 6.53 19.72 27.59
C VAL A 79 7.56 18.95 26.77
N THR A 80 8.35 19.66 25.95
CA THR A 80 9.42 19.03 25.16
C THR A 80 10.50 18.43 26.07
N GLU A 81 10.94 19.16 27.08
CA GLU A 81 11.96 18.68 28.03
C GLU A 81 11.46 17.50 28.88
N THR A 82 10.20 17.54 29.33
CA THR A 82 9.60 16.44 30.09
C THR A 82 9.38 15.19 29.25
N LEU A 83 9.04 15.32 27.97
CA LEU A 83 8.96 14.17 27.05
C LEU A 83 10.34 13.56 26.78
N LEU A 84 11.39 14.38 26.62
CA LEU A 84 12.76 13.89 26.45
C LEU A 84 13.30 13.19 27.70
N LYS A 85 12.95 13.67 28.90
CA LYS A 85 13.42 13.09 30.17
C LYS A 85 12.58 11.91 30.67
N HIS A 86 11.27 11.92 30.44
CA HIS A 86 10.31 11.00 31.04
C HIS A 86 9.20 10.53 30.08
N GLY A 87 9.51 10.39 28.78
CA GLY A 87 8.54 10.03 27.72
C GLY A 87 7.67 8.81 28.06
N ASP A 88 8.27 7.73 28.58
CA ASP A 88 7.53 6.49 28.88
C ASP A 88 6.42 6.67 29.93
N LYS A 89 6.61 7.58 30.90
CA LYS A 89 5.65 7.81 31.99
C LYS A 89 4.38 8.52 31.52
N TYR A 90 4.51 9.41 30.55
CA TYR A 90 3.42 10.26 30.05
C TYR A 90 2.74 9.69 28.81
N VAL A 91 3.51 9.05 27.92
CA VAL A 91 2.96 8.43 26.71
C VAL A 91 2.17 7.15 27.04
N ARG A 92 2.59 6.36 28.03
CA ARG A 92 1.87 5.14 28.51
C ARG A 92 1.36 4.23 27.39
N GLY A 93 2.13 4.09 26.31
CA GLY A 93 1.77 3.25 25.15
C GLY A 93 0.85 3.91 24.12
N ARG A 94 0.49 5.19 24.27
CA ARG A 94 -0.29 6.00 23.31
C ARG A 94 0.60 6.51 22.16
N TYR A 95 1.20 5.57 21.45
CA TYR A 95 1.96 5.85 20.24
C TYR A 95 1.05 5.77 19.01
N ARG A 96 1.30 6.63 18.02
CA ARG A 96 0.70 6.53 16.68
C ARG A 96 1.29 5.31 15.98
N MET A 97 0.47 4.28 15.82
CA MET A 97 0.85 3.07 15.10
C MET A 97 1.09 3.41 13.62
N PRO A 98 2.15 2.91 12.97
CA PRO A 98 2.28 3.00 11.52
C PRO A 98 1.06 2.35 10.86
N ALA A 99 0.50 2.98 9.82
CA ALA A 99 -0.72 2.51 9.13
C ALA A 99 -0.65 1.03 8.71
N GLU A 100 0.55 0.52 8.45
CA GLU A 100 0.79 -0.86 8.02
C GLU A 100 0.64 -1.91 9.16
N GLN A 101 0.86 -1.56 10.43
CA GLN A 101 0.63 -2.48 11.56
C GLN A 101 -0.86 -2.59 11.92
N GLU A 102 -1.64 -1.54 11.65
CA GLU A 102 -3.10 -1.61 11.66
C GLU A 102 -3.61 -2.41 10.47
N GLU A 103 -3.10 -2.19 9.26
CA GLU A 103 -3.44 -2.99 8.08
C GLU A 103 -3.09 -4.48 8.26
N GLN A 104 -1.94 -4.82 8.86
CA GLN A 104 -1.56 -6.22 9.16
C GLN A 104 -2.48 -6.87 10.22
N ARG A 105 -3.00 -6.10 11.18
CA ARG A 105 -4.01 -6.57 12.16
C ARG A 105 -5.41 -6.66 11.55
N GLU A 106 -5.77 -5.73 10.67
CA GLU A 106 -7.06 -5.70 9.96
C GLU A 106 -7.14 -6.79 8.87
N THR A 107 -6.06 -7.03 8.12
CA THR A 107 -5.95 -8.12 7.13
C THR A 107 -5.93 -9.50 7.77
N ALA A 108 -5.41 -9.64 8.99
CA ALA A 108 -5.57 -10.87 9.77
C ALA A 108 -7.02 -11.13 10.21
N GLN A 109 -7.93 -10.14 10.12
CA GLN A 109 -9.30 -10.25 10.63
C GLN A 109 -10.43 -10.19 9.59
N LYS A 110 -10.24 -9.73 8.34
CA LYS A 110 -11.36 -9.68 7.37
C LYS A 110 -10.98 -9.89 5.90
N TYR A 111 -11.49 -10.97 5.31
CA TYR A 111 -11.84 -11.06 3.88
C TYR A 111 -13.26 -10.52 3.66
N LYS A 112 -13.38 -9.39 2.95
CA LYS A 112 -14.44 -9.00 1.99
C LYS A 112 -14.56 -7.47 1.92
N TYR A 113 -14.32 -6.94 0.72
CA TYR A 113 -14.77 -5.64 0.19
C TYR A 113 -15.08 -4.54 1.21
N ARG A 114 -14.15 -3.60 1.39
CA ARG A 114 -14.43 -2.29 1.99
C ARG A 114 -13.67 -1.21 1.21
N LYS A 115 -14.36 -0.11 0.89
CA LYS A 115 -13.78 1.12 0.33
C LYS A 115 -12.71 1.65 1.27
N GLU A 116 -11.58 2.06 0.70
CA GLU A 116 -10.49 2.75 1.40
C GLU A 116 -11.03 4.06 2.02
N ASP A 117 -11.04 4.13 3.35
CA ASP A 117 -11.13 5.40 4.06
C ASP A 117 -9.71 6.01 4.11
N ALA A 118 -9.61 7.35 4.11
CA ALA A 118 -8.43 8.21 3.97
C ALA A 118 -7.11 7.74 4.66
N PRO A 119 -5.92 8.21 4.21
CA PRO A 119 -4.63 7.81 4.77
C PRO A 119 -4.58 8.03 6.28
N LYS A 120 -4.54 6.93 7.06
CA LYS A 120 -4.49 6.94 8.52
C LYS A 120 -3.13 7.38 9.09
N ASP A 121 -2.09 7.44 8.26
CA ASP A 121 -0.79 7.97 8.68
C ASP A 121 -0.77 9.51 8.56
N THR A 122 -0.93 10.19 9.69
CA THR A 122 -0.95 11.67 9.79
C THR A 122 0.43 12.28 10.05
N ARG A 123 1.51 11.50 9.99
CA ARG A 123 2.88 12.00 10.19
C ARG A 123 3.25 13.03 9.12
N GLY A 124 3.63 14.23 9.53
CA GLY A 124 4.01 15.32 8.63
C GLY A 124 2.85 16.02 7.92
N ILE A 125 1.60 15.63 8.20
CA ILE A 125 0.39 16.31 7.72
C ILE A 125 -0.04 17.33 8.79
N PRO A 126 -0.45 18.56 8.41
CA PRO A 126 -1.02 19.51 9.37
C PRO A 126 -2.17 18.88 10.16
N LEU A 127 -2.21 19.12 11.47
CA LEU A 127 -3.25 18.55 12.35
C LEU A 127 -4.64 18.88 11.81
N ALA A 128 -5.50 17.85 11.75
CA ALA A 128 -6.90 18.01 11.42
C ALA A 128 -7.58 18.93 12.44
N VAL A 129 -8.61 19.66 12.02
CA VAL A 129 -9.31 20.63 12.88
C VAL A 129 -9.91 19.93 14.12
N GLU A 130 -10.27 18.65 14.00
CA GLU A 130 -10.75 17.79 15.07
C GLU A 130 -9.74 17.46 16.16
N ASP A 131 -8.46 17.41 15.83
CA ASP A 131 -7.39 17.13 16.80
C ASP A 131 -6.90 18.38 17.53
N LYS A 132 -7.25 19.57 17.01
CA LYS A 132 -6.90 20.87 17.59
C LYS A 132 -7.76 21.18 18.83
N PHE A 133 -7.27 22.08 19.68
CA PHE A 133 -8.07 22.64 20.77
C PHE A 133 -9.25 23.42 20.19
N ARG A 134 -10.46 23.03 20.59
CA ARG A 134 -11.72 23.66 20.18
C ARG A 134 -12.09 24.83 21.09
N SER A 135 -12.67 25.87 20.51
CA SER A 135 -13.16 27.05 21.21
C SER A 135 -14.21 26.69 22.27
N ARG A 136 -14.31 27.50 23.34
CA ARG A 136 -15.33 27.30 24.37
C ARG A 136 -16.75 27.39 23.79
N ARG A 137 -16.96 28.34 22.86
CA ARG A 137 -18.23 28.51 22.15
C ARG A 137 -18.63 27.27 21.35
N TYR A 138 -17.67 26.63 20.67
CA TYR A 138 -17.90 25.36 19.98
C TYR A 138 -18.29 24.24 20.96
N LYS A 139 -17.50 24.05 22.04
CA LYS A 139 -17.76 23.01 23.04
C LYS A 139 -19.15 23.12 23.65
N ASP A 140 -19.60 24.33 23.94
CA ASP A 140 -20.92 24.56 24.52
C ASP A 140 -22.05 24.41 23.50
N ALA A 141 -21.84 24.84 22.24
CA ALA A 141 -22.80 24.61 21.17
C ALA A 141 -22.95 23.12 20.82
N ALA A 142 -21.86 22.36 20.79
CA ALA A 142 -21.85 20.92 20.50
C ALA A 142 -22.58 20.12 21.60
N LYS A 143 -22.34 20.45 22.89
CA LYS A 143 -23.09 19.87 24.01
C LYS A 143 -24.58 20.12 23.87
N GLU A 144 -24.97 21.37 23.62
CA GLU A 144 -26.39 21.75 23.53
C GLU A 144 -27.08 21.02 22.37
N ALA A 145 -26.43 20.96 21.20
CA ALA A 145 -26.94 20.23 20.05
C ALA A 145 -27.15 18.73 20.35
N LEU A 146 -26.18 18.07 21.00
CA LEU A 146 -26.28 16.66 21.36
C LEU A 146 -27.28 16.40 22.51
N TYR A 147 -27.44 17.32 23.46
CA TYR A 147 -28.51 17.23 24.48
C TYR A 147 -29.89 17.32 23.84
N GLN A 148 -30.04 18.13 22.80
CA GLN A 148 -31.30 18.25 22.07
C GLN A 148 -31.58 17.02 21.20
N GLU A 149 -30.56 16.41 20.59
CA GLU A 149 -30.69 15.18 19.78
C GLU A 149 -30.94 13.94 20.66
N PHE A 150 -30.14 13.76 21.72
CA PHE A 150 -30.13 12.57 22.56
C PHE A 150 -30.80 12.78 23.92
N LYS A 151 -32.03 13.30 23.92
CA LYS A 151 -32.84 13.52 25.15
C LYS A 151 -33.10 12.25 25.97
N GLY A 152 -32.86 11.06 25.40
CA GLY A 152 -33.00 9.77 26.08
C GLY A 152 -31.74 9.30 26.80
N LEU A 153 -30.58 9.94 26.58
CA LEU A 153 -29.32 9.64 27.26
C LEU A 153 -29.06 10.65 28.40
N SER A 154 -28.31 10.21 29.41
CA SER A 154 -27.95 11.11 30.51
C SER A 154 -26.91 12.15 30.05
N HIS A 155 -27.00 13.37 30.59
CA HIS A 155 -26.07 14.44 30.25
C HIS A 155 -24.62 14.12 30.61
N SER A 156 -24.39 13.28 31.64
CA SER A 156 -23.06 12.80 32.02
C SER A 156 -22.51 11.82 30.99
N THR A 157 -23.34 10.91 30.46
CA THR A 157 -22.94 10.00 29.37
C THR A 157 -22.51 10.79 28.12
N ILE A 158 -23.30 11.78 27.72
CA ILE A 158 -23.00 12.60 26.54
C ILE A 158 -21.69 13.39 26.74
N LYS A 159 -21.47 13.94 27.94
CA LYS A 159 -20.24 14.67 28.27
C LYS A 159 -19.00 13.75 28.27
N ALA A 160 -19.15 12.50 28.73
CA ALA A 160 -18.06 11.52 28.71
C ALA A 160 -17.64 11.19 27.29
N VAL A 161 -18.62 10.87 26.41
CA VAL A 161 -18.34 10.57 24.99
C VAL A 161 -17.73 11.79 24.28
N LEU A 162 -18.25 13.00 24.53
CA LEU A 162 -17.64 14.20 23.99
C LEU A 162 -16.19 14.40 24.46
N ALA A 163 -15.86 14.06 25.71
CA ALA A 163 -14.49 14.19 26.20
C ALA A 163 -13.53 13.20 25.51
N GLU A 164 -14.00 11.99 25.19
CA GLU A 164 -13.22 10.98 24.45
C GLU A 164 -12.87 11.45 23.03
N TYR A 165 -13.80 12.12 22.34
CA TYR A 165 -13.61 12.59 20.95
C TYR A 165 -13.23 14.08 20.83
N ASN A 166 -12.55 14.65 21.82
CA ASN A 166 -12.12 16.07 21.81
C ASN A 166 -13.25 17.09 21.55
N TYR A 167 -14.45 16.80 22.04
CA TYR A 167 -15.69 17.55 21.81
C TYR A 167 -16.14 17.61 20.34
N SER A 168 -15.56 16.81 19.44
CA SER A 168 -16.00 16.73 18.05
C SER A 168 -17.44 16.21 17.95
N TYR A 169 -18.32 16.99 17.33
CA TYR A 169 -19.72 16.61 17.18
C TYR A 169 -19.87 15.44 16.21
N THR A 170 -19.23 15.52 15.05
CA THR A 170 -19.35 14.51 13.98
C THR A 170 -18.83 13.14 14.40
N HIS A 171 -17.74 13.09 15.17
CA HIS A 171 -17.15 11.84 15.67
C HIS A 171 -17.88 11.26 16.89
N ALA A 172 -18.41 12.10 17.77
CA ALA A 172 -19.15 11.64 18.95
C ALA A 172 -20.54 11.08 18.61
N ARG A 173 -21.19 11.60 17.55
CA ARG A 173 -22.58 11.26 17.19
C ARG A 173 -22.80 9.75 16.90
N PRO A 174 -21.97 9.04 16.11
CA PRO A 174 -22.13 7.60 15.88
C PRO A 174 -22.10 6.76 17.15
N THR A 175 -21.19 7.04 18.08
CA THR A 175 -21.08 6.35 19.37
C THR A 175 -22.30 6.60 20.24
N LEU A 176 -22.82 7.85 20.23
CA LEU A 176 -24.07 8.18 20.93
C LEU A 176 -25.29 7.51 20.31
N LEU A 177 -25.35 7.36 18.97
CA LEU A 177 -26.38 6.59 18.28
C LEU A 177 -26.34 5.12 18.70
N GLU A 178 -25.17 4.48 18.75
CA GLU A 178 -25.03 3.10 19.20
C GLU A 178 -25.47 2.92 20.66
N LEU A 179 -25.06 3.82 21.56
CA LEU A 179 -25.46 3.80 22.96
C LEU A 179 -26.97 4.02 23.13
N SER A 180 -27.57 4.87 22.29
CA SER A 180 -29.00 5.15 22.33
C SER A 180 -29.84 3.95 21.89
N THR A 181 -29.37 3.16 20.92
CA THR A 181 -30.07 1.97 20.41
C THR A 181 -29.93 0.75 21.33
N ARG A 182 -28.80 0.60 22.02
CA ARG A 182 -28.53 -0.52 22.95
C ARG A 182 -29.15 -0.34 24.34
N SER A 183 -29.45 0.89 24.75
CA SER A 183 -29.96 1.17 26.09
C SER A 183 -31.46 0.89 26.20
N TRP A 184 -31.86 -0.23 26.84
CA TRP A 184 -33.28 -0.56 27.12
C TRP A 184 -34.07 0.57 27.81
N ARG A 185 -33.38 1.45 28.57
CA ARG A 185 -33.96 2.61 29.26
C ARG A 185 -34.43 3.73 28.31
N SER A 186 -33.83 3.86 27.12
CA SER A 186 -34.26 4.83 26.10
C SER A 186 -35.54 4.36 25.40
N SER A 187 -35.72 3.05 25.22
CA SER A 187 -36.93 2.47 24.61
C SER A 187 -38.18 2.67 25.46
N ILE A 188 -38.07 2.59 26.79
CA ILE A 188 -39.21 2.79 27.72
C ILE A 188 -39.61 4.26 27.79
N THR A 189 -38.64 5.17 27.91
CA THR A 189 -38.90 6.62 27.98
C THR A 189 -39.43 7.17 26.66
N ASN A 190 -38.94 6.69 25.52
CA ASN A 190 -39.44 7.06 24.19
C ASN A 190 -40.86 6.56 23.94
N PHE A 191 -41.19 5.34 24.41
CA PHE A 191 -42.55 4.80 24.37
C PHE A 191 -43.52 5.60 25.26
N LEU A 192 -43.11 5.95 26.49
CA LEU A 192 -43.96 6.68 27.44
C LEU A 192 -44.17 8.15 27.02
N MET A 193 -43.16 8.79 26.42
CA MET A 193 -43.20 10.20 26.02
C MET A 193 -43.52 10.42 24.53
N ARG A 194 -43.89 9.36 23.78
CA ARG A 194 -44.14 9.40 22.32
C ARG A 194 -43.07 10.17 21.54
N ARG A 195 -41.79 9.97 21.87
CA ARG A 195 -40.66 10.65 21.22
C ARG A 195 -40.13 9.81 20.07
N LYS A 196 -39.81 10.43 18.94
CA LYS A 196 -39.10 9.76 17.83
C LYS A 196 -37.66 9.46 18.27
N ALA A 197 -37.23 8.21 18.09
CA ALA A 197 -35.85 7.83 18.34
C ALA A 197 -34.91 8.49 17.30
N PRO A 198 -33.73 9.00 17.72
CA PRO A 198 -32.76 9.54 16.79
C PRO A 198 -32.30 8.45 15.82
N THR A 199 -32.36 8.74 14.52
CA THR A 199 -32.01 7.80 13.45
C THR A 199 -30.76 8.30 12.74
N ALA A 200 -29.96 7.39 12.18
CA ALA A 200 -28.73 7.76 11.46
C ALA A 200 -28.97 8.81 10.35
N ASN A 201 -30.11 8.72 9.66
CA ASN A 201 -30.47 9.57 8.53
C ASN A 201 -31.20 10.87 8.91
N ASP A 202 -31.80 10.93 10.11
CA ASP A 202 -32.56 12.10 10.56
C ASP A 202 -31.69 12.94 11.51
N HIS A 203 -31.32 14.15 11.07
CA HIS A 203 -30.53 15.09 11.86
C HIS A 203 -31.41 16.26 12.32
N PRO A 204 -31.49 16.56 13.63
CA PRO A 204 -32.41 17.60 14.14
C PRO A 204 -32.07 19.02 13.66
N LEU A 205 -30.80 19.26 13.29
CA LEU A 205 -30.33 20.53 12.74
C LEU A 205 -30.44 20.60 11.20
N VAL A 206 -31.01 19.61 10.51
CA VAL A 206 -31.23 19.66 9.06
C VAL A 206 -32.71 19.79 8.77
N ILE A 207 -33.08 20.88 8.09
CA ILE A 207 -34.45 21.13 7.62
C ILE A 207 -34.46 20.98 6.11
N TRP A 208 -35.41 20.22 5.60
CA TRP A 208 -35.62 20.07 4.16
C TRP A 208 -36.58 21.14 3.65
N THR A 209 -36.15 21.86 2.62
CA THR A 209 -37.06 22.74 1.89
C THR A 209 -38.03 21.91 1.04
N PRO A 210 -39.29 22.35 0.89
CA PRO A 210 -40.23 21.68 0.01
C PRO A 210 -39.74 21.75 -1.43
N ALA A 211 -40.05 20.73 -2.22
CA ALA A 211 -39.84 20.77 -3.67
C ALA A 211 -40.69 21.90 -4.27
N ASP A 212 -40.08 22.71 -5.13
CA ASP A 212 -40.78 23.75 -5.87
C ASP A 212 -40.96 23.28 -7.31
N GLU A 213 -42.14 22.73 -7.60
CA GLU A 213 -42.51 22.19 -8.91
C GLU A 213 -42.47 23.27 -10.02
N ARG A 214 -42.67 24.55 -9.68
CA ARG A 214 -42.67 25.62 -10.68
C ARG A 214 -41.27 25.97 -11.17
N LEU A 215 -40.27 25.78 -10.32
CA LEU A 215 -38.86 26.06 -10.61
C LEU A 215 -38.07 24.79 -10.92
N ASN A 216 -38.73 23.62 -10.97
CA ASN A 216 -38.10 22.29 -11.03
C ASN A 216 -36.97 22.14 -10.00
N ARG A 217 -37.17 22.70 -8.80
CA ARG A 217 -36.15 22.67 -7.74
C ARG A 217 -36.43 21.48 -6.81
N PRO A 218 -35.52 20.49 -6.72
CA PRO A 218 -35.66 19.39 -5.78
C PRO A 218 -35.60 19.88 -4.32
N PRO A 219 -36.06 19.08 -3.35
CA PRO A 219 -35.95 19.44 -1.93
C PRO A 219 -34.48 19.56 -1.55
N MET A 220 -34.10 20.70 -0.94
CA MET A 220 -32.72 20.98 -0.57
C MET A 220 -32.56 20.98 0.95
N PRO A 221 -31.50 20.34 1.49
CA PRO A 221 -31.23 20.35 2.91
C PRO A 221 -30.65 21.71 3.33
N LEU A 222 -31.17 22.27 4.41
CA LEU A 222 -30.70 23.51 5.03
C LEU A 222 -30.28 23.24 6.48
N LEU A 223 -29.14 23.80 6.85
CA LEU A 223 -28.64 23.70 8.22
C LEU A 223 -29.29 24.77 9.11
N VAL A 224 -29.82 24.35 10.24
CA VAL A 224 -30.22 25.23 11.34
C VAL A 224 -28.96 25.74 12.03
N LYS A 225 -28.76 27.05 11.99
CA LYS A 225 -27.58 27.68 12.59
C LYS A 225 -27.58 27.53 14.11
N THR A 226 -26.47 27.02 14.61
CA THR A 226 -26.11 27.02 16.04
C THR A 226 -25.41 28.32 16.42
N ARG A 227 -25.11 28.49 17.71
CA ARG A 227 -24.43 29.69 18.27
C ARG A 227 -22.91 29.76 17.99
N SER A 228 -22.36 28.74 17.33
CA SER A 228 -20.94 28.64 16.96
C SER A 228 -20.79 28.51 15.45
N ASP A 229 -20.03 29.41 14.83
CA ASP A 229 -19.77 29.38 13.39
C ASP A 229 -18.87 28.20 13.00
N GLU A 230 -17.91 27.83 13.86
CA GLU A 230 -17.07 26.64 13.69
C GLU A 230 -17.91 25.37 13.60
N LEU A 231 -18.89 25.19 14.50
CA LEU A 231 -19.78 24.03 14.48
C LEU A 231 -20.71 24.06 13.25
N ASN A 232 -21.21 25.25 12.88
CA ASN A 232 -22.03 25.41 11.69
C ASN A 232 -21.28 24.99 10.43
N GLN A 233 -20.01 25.35 10.30
CA GLN A 233 -19.17 24.98 9.17
C GLN A 233 -18.86 23.49 9.15
N GLU A 234 -18.54 22.89 10.31
CA GLU A 234 -18.32 21.44 10.45
C GLU A 234 -19.57 20.65 10.01
N LEU A 235 -20.75 21.03 10.52
CA LEU A 235 -22.02 20.38 10.17
C LEU A 235 -22.40 20.60 8.70
N TYR A 236 -22.15 21.81 8.16
CA TYR A 236 -22.43 22.11 6.75
C TYR A 236 -21.58 21.22 5.84
N ASN A 237 -20.28 21.13 6.11
CA ASN A 237 -19.36 20.30 5.33
C ASN A 237 -19.66 18.79 5.48
N ALA A 238 -20.06 18.34 6.67
CA ALA A 238 -20.32 16.92 6.92
C ALA A 238 -21.69 16.44 6.42
N LEU A 239 -22.73 17.28 6.49
CA LEU A 239 -24.13 16.88 6.23
C LEU A 239 -24.71 17.47 4.95
N ILE A 240 -24.39 18.73 4.63
CA ILE A 240 -25.05 19.47 3.54
C ILE A 240 -24.27 19.31 2.23
N VAL A 241 -22.94 19.51 2.26
CA VAL A 241 -22.10 19.43 1.06
C VAL A 241 -22.23 18.07 0.34
N PRO A 242 -22.17 16.90 1.02
CA PRO A 242 -22.27 15.61 0.34
C PRO A 242 -23.63 15.40 -0.35
N GLU A 243 -24.73 15.84 0.29
CA GLU A 243 -26.06 15.77 -0.31
C GLU A 243 -26.21 16.71 -1.50
N HIS A 244 -25.67 17.94 -1.42
CA HIS A 244 -25.63 18.86 -2.55
C HIS A 244 -24.82 18.28 -3.72
N GLU A 245 -23.67 17.67 -3.46
CA GLU A 245 -22.86 17.03 -4.49
C GLU A 245 -23.56 15.84 -5.13
N LYS A 246 -24.26 15.03 -4.32
CA LYS A 246 -25.07 13.91 -4.79
C LYS A 246 -26.22 14.39 -5.67
N HIS A 247 -26.94 15.43 -5.26
CA HIS A 247 -27.99 16.06 -6.07
C HIS A 247 -27.43 16.63 -7.37
N ARG A 248 -26.30 17.36 -7.32
CA ARG A 248 -25.63 17.89 -8.52
C ARG A 248 -25.23 16.77 -9.49
N LYS A 249 -24.65 15.68 -8.99
CA LYS A 249 -24.27 14.51 -9.81
C LYS A 249 -25.49 13.84 -10.44
N ALA A 250 -26.58 13.68 -9.67
CA ALA A 250 -27.83 13.11 -10.18
C ALA A 250 -28.45 14.00 -11.28
N GLN A 251 -28.47 15.32 -11.06
CA GLN A 251 -28.96 16.27 -12.05
C GLN A 251 -28.13 16.23 -13.33
N LEU A 252 -26.80 16.31 -13.25
CA LEU A 252 -25.93 16.22 -14.42
C LEU A 252 -26.12 14.90 -15.18
N ARG A 253 -26.40 13.80 -14.47
CA ARG A 253 -26.68 12.50 -15.08
C ARG A 253 -28.02 12.51 -15.82
N GLN A 254 -29.07 13.04 -15.19
CA GLN A 254 -30.39 13.19 -15.81
C GLN A 254 -30.33 14.11 -17.04
N ASP A 255 -29.65 15.25 -16.94
CA ASP A 255 -29.46 16.19 -18.05
C ASP A 255 -28.70 15.53 -19.21
N PHE A 256 -27.68 14.72 -18.91
CA PHE A 256 -26.94 13.94 -19.91
C PHE A 256 -27.81 12.86 -20.58
N ASP A 257 -28.55 12.07 -19.80
CA ASP A 257 -29.41 11.01 -20.32
C ASP A 257 -30.55 11.60 -21.18
N LEU A 258 -31.12 12.75 -20.78
CA LEU A 258 -32.11 13.48 -21.57
C LEU A 258 -31.52 14.06 -22.86
N ALA A 259 -30.31 14.63 -22.81
CA ALA A 259 -29.63 15.13 -24.00
C ALA A 259 -29.31 14.00 -24.99
N MET A 260 -28.97 12.81 -24.49
CA MET A 260 -28.75 11.62 -25.30
C MET A 260 -30.05 11.15 -25.97
N GLN A 261 -31.16 11.08 -25.22
CA GLN A 261 -32.48 10.73 -25.76
C GLN A 261 -32.92 11.72 -26.84
N TRP A 262 -32.80 13.03 -26.59
CA TRP A 262 -33.18 14.04 -27.56
C TRP A 262 -32.31 13.95 -28.83
N ASN A 263 -31.01 13.71 -28.69
CA ASN A 263 -30.12 13.51 -29.84
C ASN A 263 -30.50 12.26 -30.67
N GLU A 264 -30.91 11.17 -30.01
CA GLU A 264 -31.39 9.94 -30.66
C GLU A 264 -32.70 10.17 -31.40
N GLU A 265 -33.71 10.78 -30.75
CA GLU A 265 -35.01 11.12 -31.37
C GLU A 265 -34.86 12.08 -32.56
N GLU A 266 -33.93 13.04 -32.48
CA GLU A 266 -33.64 13.95 -33.59
C GLU A 266 -32.96 13.25 -34.76
N ALA A 267 -31.96 12.42 -34.50
CA ALA A 267 -31.29 11.65 -35.54
C ALA A 267 -32.24 10.66 -36.23
N GLU A 268 -33.13 9.99 -35.48
CA GLU A 268 -34.15 9.11 -36.05
C GLU A 268 -35.12 9.86 -36.97
N ARG A 269 -35.57 11.06 -36.55
CA ARG A 269 -36.52 11.86 -37.33
C ARG A 269 -35.92 12.35 -38.66
N GLU A 270 -34.65 12.73 -38.64
CA GLU A 270 -33.94 13.22 -39.83
C GLU A 270 -33.34 12.07 -40.67
N GLY A 271 -33.38 10.82 -40.19
CA GLY A 271 -32.81 9.66 -40.88
C GLY A 271 -31.27 9.59 -40.81
N GLU A 272 -30.66 10.26 -39.84
CA GLU A 272 -29.21 10.39 -39.63
C GLU A 272 -28.70 9.37 -38.59
N MET A 273 -29.20 8.14 -38.69
CA MET A 273 -28.77 7.01 -37.86
C MET A 273 -27.74 6.16 -38.62
N TYR A 274 -26.63 5.84 -37.96
CA TYR A 274 -25.49 5.16 -38.57
C TYR A 274 -25.31 3.76 -37.98
N ASP A 275 -25.19 2.75 -38.83
CA ASP A 275 -24.99 1.38 -38.39
C ASP A 275 -23.55 1.16 -37.92
N CYS A 276 -23.40 0.62 -36.71
CA CYS A 276 -22.09 0.17 -36.24
C CYS A 276 -21.69 -1.09 -37.01
N GLU A 277 -20.54 -1.08 -37.66
CA GLU A 277 -20.08 -2.23 -38.45
C GLU A 277 -19.70 -3.44 -37.58
N CYS A 278 -19.48 -3.24 -36.28
CA CYS A 278 -19.16 -4.31 -35.33
C CYS A 278 -20.40 -5.05 -34.82
N CYS A 279 -21.46 -4.34 -34.43
CA CYS A 279 -22.65 -4.93 -33.81
C CYS A 279 -23.94 -4.77 -34.64
N PHE A 280 -23.88 -4.05 -35.75
CA PHE A 280 -25.02 -3.74 -36.63
C PHE A 280 -26.19 -3.06 -35.91
N ILE A 281 -25.91 -2.35 -34.81
CA ILE A 281 -26.88 -1.54 -34.08
C ILE A 281 -26.76 -0.10 -34.60
N PRO A 282 -27.85 0.55 -35.02
CA PRO A 282 -27.85 1.96 -35.41
C PRO A 282 -27.55 2.83 -34.19
N ASN A 283 -26.69 3.84 -34.35
CA ASN A 283 -26.38 4.83 -33.33
C ASN A 283 -26.29 6.22 -33.97
N THR A 284 -26.41 7.24 -33.12
CA THR A 284 -26.16 8.64 -33.52
C THR A 284 -24.68 8.87 -33.84
N LEU A 285 -24.38 9.86 -34.68
CA LEU A 285 -23.00 10.21 -35.06
C LEU A 285 -22.12 10.53 -33.83
N GLN A 286 -22.68 11.17 -32.81
CA GLN A 286 -21.98 11.55 -31.58
C GLN A 286 -21.49 10.35 -30.76
N GLN A 287 -22.10 9.18 -30.98
CA GLN A 287 -21.77 7.92 -30.31
C GLN A 287 -20.98 6.95 -31.21
N MET A 288 -20.52 7.44 -32.35
CA MET A 288 -19.75 6.69 -33.32
C MET A 288 -18.29 7.15 -33.34
N SER A 289 -17.41 6.21 -33.65
CA SER A 289 -16.00 6.44 -33.94
C SER A 289 -15.68 5.93 -35.34
N THR A 290 -14.55 6.37 -35.89
CA THR A 290 -14.05 5.89 -37.18
C THR A 290 -12.63 5.35 -37.03
N CYS A 291 -12.28 4.29 -37.75
CA CYS A 291 -10.87 3.93 -37.90
C CYS A 291 -10.13 4.91 -38.83
N ASP A 292 -8.81 4.93 -38.70
CA ASP A 292 -7.92 5.84 -39.43
C ASP A 292 -7.66 5.46 -40.89
N ILE A 293 -7.66 4.16 -41.21
CA ILE A 293 -7.36 3.65 -42.57
C ILE A 293 -8.64 3.53 -43.41
N ASP A 294 -9.52 2.60 -43.06
CA ASP A 294 -10.68 2.23 -43.90
C ASP A 294 -11.94 3.05 -43.58
N GLY A 295 -11.91 3.87 -42.52
CA GLY A 295 -13.03 4.70 -42.10
C GLY A 295 -14.21 3.95 -41.49
N HIS A 296 -14.04 2.69 -41.04
CA HIS A 296 -15.09 1.86 -40.46
C HIS A 296 -15.78 2.52 -39.25
N TYR A 297 -17.12 2.55 -39.27
CA TYR A 297 -17.93 3.13 -38.20
C TYR A 297 -18.12 2.15 -37.04
N ILE A 298 -17.63 2.51 -35.85
CA ILE A 298 -17.70 1.68 -34.64
C ILE A 298 -18.30 2.47 -33.48
N CYS A 299 -19.35 1.95 -32.85
CA CYS A 299 -20.02 2.64 -31.76
C CYS A 299 -19.19 2.62 -30.46
N PHE A 300 -19.38 3.62 -29.61
CA PHE A 300 -18.68 3.75 -28.33
C PHE A 300 -18.96 2.58 -27.37
N ARG A 301 -20.08 1.87 -27.53
CA ARG A 301 -20.37 0.64 -26.78
C ARG A 301 -19.38 -0.47 -27.14
N CYS A 302 -19.14 -0.71 -28.44
CA CYS A 302 -18.17 -1.71 -28.89
C CYS A 302 -16.74 -1.36 -28.47
N LEU A 303 -16.37 -0.06 -28.55
CA LEU A 303 -15.07 0.40 -28.04
C LEU A 303 -14.89 0.06 -26.55
N ARG A 304 -15.86 0.42 -25.70
CA ARG A 304 -15.82 0.13 -24.26
C ARG A 304 -15.69 -1.36 -23.97
N HIS A 305 -16.49 -2.19 -24.64
CA HIS A 305 -16.40 -3.64 -24.47
C HIS A 305 -15.03 -4.20 -24.88
N ALA A 306 -14.45 -3.71 -25.99
CA ALA A 306 -13.12 -4.14 -26.42
C ALA A 306 -12.01 -3.70 -25.45
N ILE A 307 -12.11 -2.50 -24.88
CA ILE A 307 -11.16 -2.01 -23.87
C ILE A 307 -11.29 -2.80 -22.57
N ASN A 308 -12.52 -3.06 -22.10
CA ASN A 308 -12.75 -3.85 -20.90
C ASN A 308 -12.22 -5.28 -21.07
N ALA A 309 -12.45 -5.90 -22.23
CA ALA A 309 -11.87 -7.21 -22.55
C ALA A 309 -10.33 -7.16 -22.66
N ALA A 310 -9.75 -6.04 -23.09
CA ALA A 310 -8.30 -5.87 -23.11
C ALA A 310 -7.70 -5.75 -21.70
N LEU A 311 -8.36 -5.00 -20.82
CA LEU A 311 -7.88 -4.72 -19.46
C LEU A 311 -8.08 -5.90 -18.50
N TYR A 312 -9.26 -6.51 -18.51
CA TYR A 312 -9.68 -7.48 -17.50
C TYR A 312 -9.67 -8.94 -18.00
N ASP A 313 -9.77 -9.16 -19.30
CA ASP A 313 -9.68 -10.48 -19.92
C ASP A 313 -8.35 -10.67 -20.66
N GLN A 314 -8.21 -11.80 -21.35
CA GLN A 314 -7.05 -12.12 -22.20
C GLN A 314 -7.14 -11.45 -23.59
N GLY A 315 -7.80 -10.28 -23.68
CA GLY A 315 -8.09 -9.60 -24.95
C GLY A 315 -7.04 -8.58 -25.41
N TRP A 316 -5.96 -8.35 -24.64
CA TRP A 316 -5.00 -7.27 -24.89
C TRP A 316 -4.36 -7.33 -26.29
N ALA A 317 -3.70 -8.44 -26.62
CA ALA A 317 -3.00 -8.58 -27.91
C ALA A 317 -3.93 -8.46 -29.13
N ARG A 318 -5.19 -8.89 -28.96
CA ARG A 318 -6.21 -8.84 -30.01
C ARG A 318 -6.73 -7.42 -30.24
N ASN A 319 -7.08 -6.71 -29.17
CA ASN A 319 -7.81 -5.46 -29.29
C ASN A 319 -6.89 -4.23 -29.29
N ILE A 320 -5.66 -4.32 -28.79
CA ILE A 320 -4.78 -3.16 -28.57
C ILE A 320 -3.58 -3.18 -29.51
N ASN A 321 -3.28 -2.03 -30.09
CA ASN A 321 -2.02 -1.75 -30.76
C ASN A 321 -1.08 -1.07 -29.74
N THR A 322 -0.06 -1.81 -29.32
CA THR A 322 0.93 -1.34 -28.34
C THR A 322 1.82 -0.23 -28.87
N ASP A 323 2.07 -0.21 -30.17
CA ASP A 323 3.04 0.73 -30.77
C ASP A 323 2.41 2.13 -30.91
N LEU A 324 1.12 2.17 -31.23
CA LEU A 324 0.33 3.40 -31.28
C LEU A 324 -0.40 3.73 -29.97
N CYS A 325 -0.31 2.87 -28.94
CA CYS A 325 -1.03 2.99 -27.67
C CYS A 325 -2.53 3.27 -27.84
N THR A 326 -3.18 2.55 -28.77
CA THR A 326 -4.59 2.74 -29.13
C THR A 326 -5.28 1.41 -29.41
N LEU A 327 -6.60 1.45 -29.63
CA LEU A 327 -7.41 0.28 -29.94
C LEU A 327 -7.29 -0.04 -31.45
N LYS A 328 -7.10 -1.31 -31.79
CA LYS A 328 -7.22 -1.79 -33.17
C LYS A 328 -8.67 -1.68 -33.64
N CYS A 329 -8.87 -1.60 -34.95
CA CYS A 329 -10.20 -1.68 -35.54
C CYS A 329 -10.86 -3.02 -35.15
N ILE A 330 -12.15 -2.98 -34.81
CA ILE A 330 -12.94 -4.15 -34.37
C ILE A 330 -13.98 -4.54 -35.45
N ALA A 331 -13.99 -3.84 -36.59
CA ALA A 331 -14.94 -4.12 -37.66
C ALA A 331 -14.67 -5.54 -38.22
N PRO A 332 -15.69 -6.40 -38.30
CA PRO A 332 -15.59 -7.72 -38.92
C PRO A 332 -15.45 -7.60 -40.44
N MET A 333 -14.72 -8.55 -41.02
CA MET A 333 -14.28 -8.51 -42.42
C MET A 333 -15.43 -8.63 -43.42
N THR A 334 -15.58 -7.67 -44.32
CA THR A 334 -16.38 -7.81 -45.54
C THR A 334 -15.45 -8.08 -46.74
N GLY A 335 -15.16 -9.35 -47.07
CA GLY A 335 -14.58 -9.69 -48.39
C GLY A 335 -13.28 -10.50 -48.48
N GLY A 336 -12.86 -11.26 -47.47
CA GLY A 336 -11.90 -12.37 -47.66
C GLY A 336 -10.40 -12.03 -47.78
N SER A 337 -9.98 -10.78 -47.55
CA SER A 337 -8.58 -10.42 -47.25
C SER A 337 -8.40 -10.06 -45.77
N GLU A 338 -7.15 -10.00 -45.28
CA GLU A 338 -6.72 -9.94 -43.87
C GLU A 338 -7.30 -8.79 -43.02
N GLU A 339 -7.44 -9.03 -41.71
CA GLU A 339 -7.98 -8.13 -40.66
C GLU A 339 -7.69 -6.64 -40.90
N CYS A 340 -8.67 -5.75 -40.70
CA CYS A 340 -8.45 -4.30 -40.80
C CYS A 340 -7.26 -3.89 -39.91
N HIS A 341 -6.19 -3.40 -40.54
CA HIS A 341 -4.97 -2.97 -39.85
C HIS A 341 -5.10 -1.56 -39.24
N GLY A 342 -6.24 -0.91 -39.44
CA GLY A 342 -6.53 0.41 -38.89
C GLY A 342 -6.66 0.39 -37.36
N CYS A 343 -6.51 1.56 -36.77
CA CYS A 343 -6.67 1.82 -35.35
C CYS A 343 -7.73 2.91 -35.11
N ILE A 344 -8.31 2.89 -33.92
CA ILE A 344 -9.25 3.90 -33.46
C ILE A 344 -8.46 5.02 -32.78
N PRO A 345 -8.61 6.28 -33.23
CA PRO A 345 -7.93 7.41 -32.62
C PRO A 345 -8.18 7.52 -31.10
N LEU A 346 -7.13 7.85 -30.35
CA LEU A 346 -7.20 7.94 -28.88
C LEU A 346 -8.25 8.94 -28.38
N SER A 347 -8.57 9.97 -29.18
CA SER A 347 -9.62 10.94 -28.87
C SER A 347 -10.99 10.29 -28.74
N PHE A 348 -11.34 9.37 -29.65
CA PHE A 348 -12.59 8.61 -29.60
C PHE A 348 -12.57 7.60 -28.45
N VAL A 349 -11.46 6.90 -28.24
CA VAL A 349 -11.28 5.99 -27.09
C VAL A 349 -11.49 6.72 -25.76
N ARG A 350 -10.86 7.89 -25.60
CA ARG A 350 -10.99 8.73 -24.41
C ARG A 350 -12.42 9.20 -24.21
N ARG A 351 -13.08 9.66 -25.26
CA ARG A 351 -14.48 10.11 -25.19
C ARG A 351 -15.42 8.96 -24.80
N ALA A 352 -15.30 7.82 -25.48
CA ALA A 352 -16.11 6.63 -25.22
C ALA A 352 -15.99 6.13 -23.77
N LEU A 353 -14.79 6.20 -23.18
CA LEU A 353 -14.59 5.86 -21.78
C LEU A 353 -15.19 6.93 -20.85
N LEU A 354 -14.87 8.22 -21.04
CA LEU A 354 -15.26 9.29 -20.11
C LEU A 354 -16.78 9.52 -19.99
N GLU A 355 -17.58 9.05 -20.94
CA GLU A 355 -19.05 9.07 -20.88
C GLU A 355 -19.63 8.05 -19.86
N GLU A 356 -18.82 7.07 -19.44
CA GLU A 356 -19.19 6.05 -18.46
C GLU A 356 -18.73 6.42 -17.04
N GLN A 357 -19.45 5.94 -16.02
CA GLN A 357 -19.16 6.25 -14.61
C GLN A 357 -17.76 5.76 -14.18
N ASP A 358 -17.35 4.58 -14.63
CA ASP A 358 -16.04 3.96 -14.34
C ASP A 358 -14.97 4.30 -15.40
N GLY A 359 -15.31 5.19 -16.34
CA GLY A 359 -14.51 5.52 -17.50
C GLY A 359 -13.13 6.08 -17.20
N LYS A 360 -13.04 6.94 -16.19
CA LYS A 360 -11.79 7.59 -15.78
C LYS A 360 -10.79 6.57 -15.22
N ASP A 361 -11.28 5.60 -14.46
CA ASP A 361 -10.45 4.56 -13.86
C ASP A 361 -9.96 3.58 -14.92
N ASN A 362 -10.84 3.20 -15.85
CA ASN A 362 -10.47 2.36 -16.99
C ASN A 362 -9.42 3.04 -17.90
N LEU A 363 -9.56 4.34 -18.16
CA LEU A 363 -8.57 5.11 -18.92
C LEU A 363 -7.22 5.18 -18.19
N THR A 364 -7.25 5.34 -16.86
CA THR A 364 -6.03 5.38 -16.04
C THR A 364 -5.31 4.03 -16.09
N LYS A 365 -6.03 2.92 -15.87
CA LYS A 365 -5.48 1.56 -15.98
C LYS A 365 -4.93 1.23 -17.37
N LEU A 366 -5.62 1.70 -18.41
CA LEU A 366 -5.16 1.56 -19.79
C LEU A 366 -3.82 2.26 -20.01
N ASN A 367 -3.70 3.52 -19.56
CA ASN A 367 -2.46 4.27 -19.65
C ASN A 367 -1.34 3.66 -18.79
N GLU A 368 -1.65 3.16 -17.59
CA GLU A 368 -0.69 2.46 -16.73
C GLU A 368 -0.14 1.23 -17.44
N ARG A 369 -0.99 0.42 -18.06
CA ARG A 369 -0.56 -0.78 -18.79
C ARG A 369 0.26 -0.44 -20.04
N PHE A 370 -0.10 0.63 -20.77
CA PHE A 370 0.74 1.15 -21.85
C PHE A 370 2.12 1.58 -21.37
N ALA A 371 2.18 2.32 -20.27
CA ALA A 371 3.43 2.76 -19.67
C ALA A 371 4.28 1.54 -19.24
N SER A 372 3.69 0.54 -18.59
CA SER A 372 4.40 -0.68 -18.21
C SER A 372 4.95 -1.47 -19.40
N ASP A 373 4.19 -1.60 -20.50
CA ASP A 373 4.67 -2.27 -21.72
C ASP A 373 5.82 -1.49 -22.38
N ALA A 374 5.69 -0.17 -22.49
CA ALA A 374 6.73 0.70 -23.03
C ALA A 374 8.03 0.62 -22.20
N LEU A 375 7.92 0.62 -20.87
CA LEU A 375 9.03 0.46 -19.95
C LEU A 375 9.69 -0.92 -20.10
N ALA A 376 8.92 -2.00 -20.18
CA ALA A 376 9.45 -3.35 -20.40
C ALA A 376 10.22 -3.48 -21.72
N ARG A 377 9.70 -2.88 -22.81
CA ARG A 377 10.35 -2.88 -24.13
C ARG A 377 11.61 -2.01 -24.21
N SER A 378 11.74 -1.00 -23.36
CA SER A 378 12.88 -0.08 -23.38
C SER A 378 14.22 -0.75 -23.07
N GLN A 379 14.22 -1.92 -22.42
CA GLN A 379 15.43 -2.63 -21.95
C GLN A 379 16.34 -1.77 -21.03
N LEU A 380 15.79 -0.71 -20.45
CA LEU A 380 16.51 0.13 -19.50
C LEU A 380 16.57 -0.56 -18.13
N PRO A 381 17.63 -0.34 -17.35
CA PRO A 381 17.69 -0.83 -15.98
C PRO A 381 16.76 0.02 -15.12
N LEU A 382 15.57 -0.52 -14.84
CA LEU A 382 14.52 0.18 -14.13
C LEU A 382 14.33 -0.41 -12.73
N VAL A 383 14.14 0.45 -11.74
CA VAL A 383 13.60 0.07 -10.43
C VAL A 383 12.12 0.40 -10.43
N GLN A 384 11.28 -0.60 -10.18
CA GLN A 384 9.83 -0.45 -10.13
C GLN A 384 9.33 -0.51 -8.70
N CYS A 385 8.32 0.30 -8.39
CA CYS A 385 7.59 0.19 -7.14
C CYS A 385 6.71 -1.06 -7.16
N PRO A 386 6.70 -1.90 -6.10
CA PRO A 386 5.84 -3.09 -6.04
C PRO A 386 4.36 -2.76 -5.76
N PHE A 387 4.05 -1.52 -5.39
CA PHE A 387 2.70 -1.10 -4.96
C PHE A 387 1.96 -0.24 -5.99
N CYS A 388 2.67 0.32 -6.98
CA CYS A 388 2.08 1.19 -8.00
C CYS A 388 2.90 1.15 -9.29
N SER A 389 2.39 1.78 -10.35
CA SER A 389 3.03 1.84 -11.68
C SER A 389 4.29 2.74 -11.76
N TYR A 390 4.76 3.28 -10.63
CA TYR A 390 5.95 4.12 -10.59
C TYR A 390 7.21 3.31 -10.91
N ALA A 391 8.04 3.84 -11.82
CA ALA A 391 9.34 3.30 -12.16
C ALA A 391 10.35 4.44 -12.28
N GLU A 392 11.58 4.19 -11.84
CA GLU A 392 12.71 5.11 -12.01
C GLU A 392 13.91 4.37 -12.61
N LEU A 393 14.78 5.13 -13.27
CA LEU A 393 16.02 4.59 -13.82
C LEU A 393 17.00 4.29 -12.70
N ASP A 394 17.61 3.11 -12.75
CA ASP A 394 18.76 2.81 -11.91
C ASP A 394 20.02 3.39 -12.53
N ASP A 395 20.33 4.64 -12.17
CA ASP A 395 21.52 5.34 -12.65
C ASP A 395 22.80 4.49 -12.46
N LEU A 396 22.92 3.77 -11.34
CA LEU A 396 24.11 2.96 -11.06
C LEU A 396 24.28 1.77 -12.00
N ALA A 397 23.19 1.28 -12.59
CA ALA A 397 23.20 0.15 -13.52
C ALA A 397 23.53 0.57 -14.97
N LEU A 398 23.40 1.86 -15.32
CA LEU A 398 23.70 2.36 -16.66
C LEU A 398 25.20 2.27 -16.99
N PRO A 399 25.58 1.89 -18.24
CA PRO A 399 26.98 1.72 -18.67
C PRO A 399 27.81 3.00 -18.66
N ASP A 400 27.19 4.15 -18.92
CA ASP A 400 27.89 5.43 -19.11
C ASP A 400 27.94 6.30 -17.85
N THR A 401 27.54 5.79 -16.70
CA THR A 401 27.60 6.60 -15.47
C THR A 401 29.02 6.87 -15.03
N ASN A 402 29.25 8.13 -14.66
CA ASN A 402 30.49 8.60 -14.07
C ASN A 402 30.59 8.14 -12.61
N LEU A 403 30.87 6.85 -12.41
CA LEU A 403 31.07 6.21 -11.10
C LEU A 403 32.19 6.85 -10.26
N PHE A 404 33.02 7.70 -10.89
CA PHE A 404 34.11 8.43 -10.28
C PHE A 404 33.71 9.77 -9.68
N ALA A 405 32.58 10.37 -10.08
CA ALA A 405 32.18 11.71 -9.64
C ALA A 405 31.78 11.75 -8.15
N SER A 406 31.31 10.63 -7.60
CA SER A 406 30.89 10.50 -6.20
C SER A 406 31.96 9.92 -5.28
N LEU A 407 33.15 9.58 -5.80
CA LEU A 407 34.22 8.96 -5.02
C LEU A 407 34.87 9.99 -4.09
N ARG A 408 34.78 9.77 -2.78
CA ARG A 408 35.61 10.46 -1.79
C ARG A 408 36.67 9.50 -1.29
N PHE A 409 37.88 9.95 -1.04
CA PHE A 409 38.84 9.12 -0.31
C PHE A 409 38.39 9.04 1.14
N LYS A 410 38.38 7.83 1.72
CA LYS A 410 38.23 7.69 3.18
C LYS A 410 39.30 8.58 3.82
N PRO A 411 38.92 9.57 4.64
CA PRO A 411 39.90 10.21 5.49
C PRO A 411 40.29 9.15 6.49
N ARG A 412 41.28 8.32 6.14
CA ARG A 412 42.02 7.63 7.18
C ARG A 412 42.58 8.78 8.02
N PRO A 413 42.39 8.77 9.35
CA PRO A 413 43.37 9.44 10.18
C PRO A 413 44.67 8.72 9.83
N LEU A 414 45.42 9.27 8.86
CA LEU A 414 46.85 9.15 8.90
C LEU A 414 47.16 9.71 10.27
N VAL A 415 47.39 8.79 11.20
CA VAL A 415 47.93 9.10 12.51
C VAL A 415 49.25 9.79 12.18
N LEU A 416 49.20 11.12 12.05
CA LEU A 416 50.34 12.02 11.99
C LEU A 416 51.02 12.07 13.37
N ALA A 417 50.96 10.97 14.13
CA ALA A 417 51.65 10.77 15.39
C ALA A 417 52.91 9.91 15.19
N SER A 418 53.56 10.01 14.02
CA SER A 418 54.91 9.47 13.81
C SER A 418 55.76 10.35 12.87
N LEU A 419 55.54 11.67 12.87
CA LEU A 419 56.49 12.64 12.28
C LEU A 419 57.39 13.30 13.33
N ALA A 420 57.59 12.65 14.47
CA ALA A 420 58.70 12.93 15.35
C ALA A 420 59.45 11.61 15.60
N SER A 421 60.66 11.53 15.04
CA SER A 421 61.68 10.48 15.14
C SER A 421 61.35 9.08 14.57
N VAL A 422 61.68 8.87 13.29
CA VAL A 422 62.04 7.55 12.76
C VAL A 422 63.26 7.69 11.82
N PRO A 423 64.27 6.80 11.88
CA PRO A 423 65.59 7.04 11.28
C PRO A 423 65.56 6.92 9.75
N LEU A 424 66.62 7.43 9.10
CA LEU A 424 66.91 7.36 7.65
C LEU A 424 66.55 6.03 6.95
N PHE A 425 66.53 4.92 7.68
CA PHE A 425 66.13 3.60 7.19
C PHE A 425 64.65 3.53 6.76
N GLU A 426 63.72 4.13 7.50
CA GLU A 426 62.31 4.15 7.08
C GLU A 426 62.09 5.05 5.87
N LEU A 427 62.83 6.15 5.74
CA LEU A 427 62.79 7.00 4.54
C LEU A 427 63.33 6.27 3.31
N LEU A 428 64.42 5.50 3.46
CA LEU A 428 64.98 4.68 2.38
C LEU A 428 64.05 3.52 2.00
N CYS A 429 63.45 2.83 2.98
CA CYS A 429 62.44 1.82 2.73
C CYS A 429 61.19 2.42 2.06
N PHE A 430 60.78 3.64 2.42
CA PHE A 430 59.68 4.35 1.78
C PHE A 430 60.00 4.76 0.33
N GLN A 431 61.21 5.24 0.06
CA GLN A 431 61.63 5.58 -1.31
C GLN A 431 61.82 4.32 -2.17
N ALA A 432 62.37 3.24 -1.61
CA ALA A 432 62.52 1.96 -2.29
C ALA A 432 61.16 1.34 -2.61
N THR A 433 60.23 1.34 -1.65
CA THR A 433 58.86 0.86 -1.89
C THR A 433 58.13 1.71 -2.94
N ARG A 434 58.32 3.03 -2.95
CA ARG A 434 57.80 3.91 -4.02
C ARG A 434 58.41 3.60 -5.39
N ALA A 435 59.71 3.38 -5.47
CA ALA A 435 60.39 3.04 -6.72
C ALA A 435 59.93 1.67 -7.26
N ILE A 436 59.77 0.68 -6.38
CA ILE A 436 59.24 -0.64 -6.74
C ILE A 436 57.79 -0.53 -7.21
N LEU A 437 56.94 0.23 -6.51
CA LEU A 437 55.55 0.49 -6.94
C LEU A 437 55.51 1.17 -8.31
N PHE A 438 56.37 2.16 -8.55
CA PHE A 438 56.45 2.86 -9.83
C PHE A 438 56.90 1.93 -10.97
N ALA A 439 57.91 1.07 -10.72
CA ALA A 439 58.35 0.06 -11.67
C ALA A 439 57.25 -0.97 -11.97
N LEU A 440 56.50 -1.42 -10.96
CA LEU A 440 55.36 -2.32 -11.14
C LEU A 440 54.22 -1.66 -11.94
N ILE A 441 53.95 -0.37 -11.73
CA ILE A 441 52.97 0.39 -12.53
C ILE A 441 53.43 0.52 -13.98
N LEU A 442 54.72 0.79 -14.23
CA LEU A 442 55.28 0.85 -15.58
C LEU A 442 55.23 -0.51 -16.30
N ILE A 443 55.54 -1.61 -15.60
CA ILE A 443 55.42 -2.97 -16.15
C ILE A 443 53.95 -3.30 -16.44
N TYR A 444 53.03 -2.97 -15.52
CA TYR A 444 51.61 -3.19 -15.69
C TYR A 444 51.00 -2.39 -16.85
N THR A 445 51.39 -1.12 -17.00
CA THR A 445 50.98 -0.28 -18.14
C THR A 445 51.55 -0.80 -19.46
N PHE A 446 52.81 -1.23 -19.47
CA PHE A 446 53.43 -1.85 -20.65
C PHE A 446 52.70 -3.13 -21.08
N VAL A 447 52.39 -4.03 -20.13
CA VAL A 447 51.65 -5.29 -20.39
C VAL A 447 50.22 -5.01 -20.88
N THR A 448 49.51 -4.05 -20.27
CA THR A 448 48.12 -3.75 -20.66
C THR A 448 48.03 -3.09 -22.04
N ILE A 449 49.00 -2.25 -22.41
CA ILE A 449 49.10 -1.65 -23.74
C ILE A 449 49.48 -2.70 -24.80
N THR A 450 50.46 -3.55 -24.52
CA THR A 450 50.94 -4.58 -25.47
C THR A 450 49.91 -5.68 -25.72
N PHE A 451 49.17 -6.11 -24.70
CA PHE A 451 48.15 -7.16 -24.80
C PHE A 451 46.72 -6.64 -24.97
N ARG A 452 46.52 -5.31 -25.13
CA ARG A 452 45.19 -4.64 -25.24
C ARG A 452 44.18 -5.12 -24.19
N LEU A 453 44.62 -5.34 -22.96
CA LEU A 453 43.73 -5.79 -21.89
C LEU A 453 42.81 -4.64 -21.46
N PRO A 454 41.48 -4.85 -21.37
CA PRO A 454 40.55 -3.80 -20.96
C PRO A 454 40.70 -3.59 -19.45
N VAL A 455 41.52 -2.62 -19.03
CA VAL A 455 41.72 -2.29 -17.59
C VAL A 455 40.53 -1.53 -17.01
N ILE A 456 39.86 -0.71 -17.83
CA ILE A 456 38.81 0.22 -17.40
C ILE A 456 37.50 -0.52 -17.12
N ALA A 457 37.13 -1.50 -17.95
CA ALA A 457 35.88 -2.25 -17.79
C ALA A 457 35.77 -3.02 -16.44
N PRO A 458 36.75 -3.86 -16.04
CA PRO A 458 36.70 -4.56 -14.75
C PRO A 458 36.76 -3.60 -13.56
N PHE A 459 37.49 -2.48 -13.67
CA PHE A 459 37.54 -1.46 -12.62
C PHE A 459 36.20 -0.73 -12.47
N ARG A 460 35.53 -0.37 -13.58
CA ARG A 460 34.17 0.18 -13.56
C ARG A 460 33.17 -0.81 -12.98
N SER A 461 33.25 -2.09 -13.35
CA SER A 461 32.41 -3.15 -12.79
C SER A 461 32.61 -3.32 -11.28
N ALA A 462 33.86 -3.30 -10.81
CA ALA A 462 34.19 -3.33 -9.39
C ALA A 462 33.64 -2.11 -8.64
N LEU A 463 33.84 -0.90 -9.18
CA LEU A 463 33.27 0.34 -8.63
C LEU A 463 31.74 0.29 -8.57
N ARG A 464 31.08 -0.22 -9.61
CA ARG A 464 29.62 -0.37 -9.66
C ARG A 464 29.14 -1.29 -8.53
N ARG A 465 29.80 -2.43 -8.33
CA ARG A 465 29.47 -3.37 -7.24
C ARG A 465 29.63 -2.72 -5.86
N VAL A 466 30.68 -1.92 -5.66
CA VAL A 466 30.88 -1.16 -4.41
C VAL A 466 29.77 -0.14 -4.20
N HIS A 467 29.38 0.63 -5.22
CA HIS A 467 28.28 1.60 -5.13
C HIS A 467 26.92 0.93 -4.85
N LEU A 468 26.60 -0.17 -5.55
CA LEU A 468 25.38 -0.94 -5.32
C LEU A 468 25.32 -1.50 -3.88
N LYS A 469 26.46 -1.96 -3.35
CA LYS A 469 26.55 -2.42 -1.96
C LYS A 469 26.33 -1.30 -0.94
N ARG A 470 26.69 -0.05 -1.27
CA ARG A 470 26.58 1.13 -0.39
C ARG A 470 25.24 1.84 -0.46
N ARG A 471 24.55 1.81 -1.60
CA ARG A 471 23.20 2.38 -1.78
C ARG A 471 22.21 1.87 -0.71
N GLY A 472 22.44 0.66 -0.21
CA GLY A 472 21.50 -0.02 0.67
C GLY A 472 20.33 -0.61 -0.12
N LEU A 473 19.43 -1.29 0.58
CA LEU A 473 18.30 -2.00 -0.03
C LEU A 473 17.00 -1.21 0.02
N ARG A 474 16.99 -0.02 0.65
CA ARG A 474 15.79 0.80 0.80
C ARG A 474 15.52 1.59 -0.47
N PHE A 475 14.33 1.42 -1.02
CA PHE A 475 13.76 2.20 -2.11
C PHE A 475 12.61 3.05 -1.58
N GLN A 476 12.50 4.30 -2.05
CA GLN A 476 11.38 5.17 -1.71
C GLN A 476 10.64 5.53 -3.00
N CYS A 477 9.35 5.19 -3.09
CA CYS A 477 8.55 5.61 -4.22
C CYS A 477 8.33 7.12 -4.18
N LEU A 478 8.64 7.81 -5.29
CA LEU A 478 8.44 9.26 -5.42
C LEU A 478 7.07 9.63 -6.05
N SER A 479 6.21 8.65 -6.30
CA SER A 479 4.84 8.92 -6.75
C SER A 479 4.05 9.66 -5.66
N PRO A 480 3.37 10.77 -5.98
CA PRO A 480 2.63 11.56 -4.99
C PRO A 480 1.45 10.80 -4.37
N SER A 481 0.95 9.75 -5.03
CA SER A 481 -0.14 8.91 -4.51
C SER A 481 0.34 7.73 -3.66
N CYS A 482 1.58 7.27 -3.85
CA CYS A 482 2.09 6.08 -3.16
C CYS A 482 3.02 6.45 -2.01
N GLY A 483 4.16 7.09 -2.30
CA GLY A 483 5.13 7.49 -1.27
C GLY A 483 5.73 6.35 -0.45
N ARG A 484 5.41 5.07 -0.71
CA ARG A 484 5.80 3.93 0.13
C ARG A 484 7.26 3.55 -0.05
N ALA A 485 7.87 3.06 1.03
CA ALA A 485 9.22 2.51 1.00
C ALA A 485 9.16 0.99 0.76
N SER A 486 10.04 0.47 -0.09
CA SER A 486 10.16 -0.97 -0.36
C SER A 486 11.61 -1.43 -0.37
N CYS A 487 11.81 -2.73 -0.29
CA CYS A 487 13.12 -3.34 -0.42
C CYS A 487 13.43 -3.65 -1.90
N LEU A 488 14.60 -3.23 -2.38
CA LEU A 488 15.10 -3.51 -3.73
C LEU A 488 15.36 -5.01 -3.98
N SER A 489 15.59 -5.78 -2.90
CA SER A 489 15.91 -7.20 -2.99
C SER A 489 14.66 -8.08 -2.96
N CYS A 490 13.79 -7.88 -1.96
CA CYS A 490 12.60 -8.72 -1.79
C CYS A 490 11.29 -8.11 -2.31
N SER A 491 11.31 -6.85 -2.78
CA SER A 491 10.12 -6.10 -3.24
C SER A 491 9.00 -5.98 -2.21
N LEU A 492 9.27 -6.26 -0.93
CA LEU A 492 8.33 -6.11 0.18
C LEU A 492 8.40 -4.70 0.78
N PRO A 493 7.36 -4.26 1.54
CA PRO A 493 7.41 -3.01 2.28
C PRO A 493 8.66 -2.93 3.18
N TRP A 494 9.27 -1.75 3.21
CA TRP A 494 10.44 -1.50 4.04
C TRP A 494 10.01 -1.13 5.45
N HIS A 495 10.57 -1.79 6.45
CA HIS A 495 10.36 -1.47 7.86
C HIS A 495 11.71 -1.48 8.56
N ASP A 496 12.01 -0.51 9.42
CA ASP A 496 13.27 -0.49 10.16
C ASP A 496 13.10 -1.17 11.53
N PRO A 497 13.95 -2.16 11.91
CA PRO A 497 15.00 -2.82 11.13
C PRO A 497 14.44 -3.81 10.08
N HIS A 498 14.93 -3.74 8.84
CA HIS A 498 14.43 -4.58 7.75
C HIS A 498 15.19 -5.90 7.65
N THR A 499 14.46 -7.01 7.69
CA THR A 499 15.00 -8.34 7.37
C THR A 499 14.39 -8.80 6.05
N CYS A 500 15.23 -8.98 5.02
CA CYS A 500 14.78 -9.43 3.71
C CYS A 500 14.11 -10.81 3.81
N PHE A 501 13.04 -11.00 3.05
CA PHE A 501 12.32 -12.28 2.95
C PHE A 501 11.81 -12.85 4.29
N SER A 502 11.49 -11.98 5.27
CA SER A 502 11.01 -12.40 6.60
C SER A 502 9.82 -13.37 6.56
N SER A 503 8.87 -13.18 5.64
CA SER A 503 7.72 -14.07 5.45
C SER A 503 8.13 -15.46 4.98
N GLN A 504 9.04 -15.55 4.02
CA GLN A 504 9.57 -16.81 3.49
C GLN A 504 10.42 -17.53 4.53
N LEU A 505 11.28 -16.80 5.25
CA LEU A 505 12.06 -17.34 6.38
C LEU A 505 11.16 -17.91 7.48
N THR A 506 10.08 -17.20 7.82
CA THR A 506 9.09 -17.67 8.79
C THR A 506 8.38 -18.91 8.26
N SER A 507 8.02 -18.93 6.97
CA SER A 507 7.38 -20.09 6.35
C SER A 507 8.30 -21.32 6.37
N LEU A 508 9.60 -21.16 6.06
CA LEU A 508 10.60 -22.22 6.15
C LEU A 508 10.72 -22.72 7.59
N ARG A 509 10.82 -21.82 8.56
CA ARG A 509 10.88 -22.22 9.97
C ARG A 509 9.65 -23.03 10.39
N LEU A 510 8.45 -22.56 10.04
CA LEU A 510 7.19 -23.23 10.38
C LEU A 510 7.04 -24.59 9.67
N THR A 511 7.47 -24.71 8.42
CA THR A 511 7.42 -26.00 7.69
C THR A 511 8.39 -27.00 8.32
N LEU A 512 9.60 -26.57 8.69
CA LEU A 512 10.56 -27.42 9.39
C LEU A 512 10.05 -27.81 10.78
N GLU A 513 9.57 -26.87 11.60
CA GLU A 513 9.01 -27.13 12.93
C GLU A 513 7.79 -28.07 12.86
N ARG A 514 6.92 -27.90 11.85
CA ARG A 514 5.79 -28.79 11.62
C ARG A 514 6.25 -30.19 11.21
N ALA A 515 7.21 -30.30 10.29
CA ALA A 515 7.73 -31.58 9.83
C ALA A 515 8.43 -32.36 10.95
N THR A 516 9.23 -31.71 11.78
CA THR A 516 9.86 -32.34 12.96
C THR A 516 8.82 -32.79 13.98
N THR A 517 7.80 -31.96 14.22
CA THR A 517 6.69 -32.30 15.12
C THR A 517 5.86 -33.48 14.59
N ASP A 518 5.52 -33.49 13.30
CA ASP A 518 4.76 -34.56 12.60
C ASP A 518 5.55 -35.89 12.49
N ALA A 519 6.89 -35.81 12.53
CA ALA A 519 7.77 -36.97 12.53
C ALA A 519 7.77 -37.72 13.87
N VAL A 520 7.68 -37.00 15.00
CA VAL A 520 7.67 -37.59 16.35
C VAL A 520 6.24 -37.90 16.81
N LYS A 521 5.30 -36.99 16.63
CA LYS A 521 3.92 -37.21 17.08
C LYS A 521 3.21 -38.25 16.22
N ARG A 522 2.37 -39.06 16.86
CA ARG A 522 1.39 -39.93 16.21
C ARG A 522 0.00 -39.37 16.46
N THR A 523 -0.83 -39.37 15.43
CA THR A 523 -2.19 -38.82 15.50
C THR A 523 -3.20 -39.94 15.27
N CYS A 524 -4.13 -40.10 16.19
CA CYS A 524 -5.20 -41.10 16.05
C CYS A 524 -6.15 -40.70 14.90
N PRO A 525 -6.39 -41.56 13.89
CA PRO A 525 -7.28 -41.23 12.78
C PRO A 525 -8.77 -41.18 13.17
N GLN A 526 -9.16 -41.71 14.33
CA GLN A 526 -10.55 -41.72 14.79
C GLN A 526 -10.93 -40.46 15.58
N CYS A 527 -10.05 -39.97 16.45
CA CYS A 527 -10.34 -38.82 17.33
C CYS A 527 -9.36 -37.64 17.17
N ASN A 528 -8.39 -37.74 16.27
CA ASN A 528 -7.35 -36.73 16.01
C ASN A 528 -6.50 -36.34 17.22
N LEU A 529 -6.48 -37.16 18.29
CA LEU A 529 -5.60 -36.94 19.43
C LEU A 529 -4.15 -37.27 19.05
N GLY A 530 -3.26 -36.30 19.24
CA GLY A 530 -1.82 -36.43 19.06
C GLY A 530 -1.13 -36.93 20.34
N PHE A 531 -0.20 -37.87 20.22
CA PHE A 531 0.57 -38.39 21.34
C PHE A 531 1.98 -38.83 20.91
N VAL A 532 2.92 -38.80 21.86
CA VAL A 532 4.32 -39.21 21.69
C VAL A 532 4.60 -40.36 22.66
N LYS A 533 5.39 -41.34 22.22
CA LYS A 533 5.76 -42.49 23.05
C LYS A 533 6.97 -42.10 23.90
N SER A 534 6.87 -42.18 25.22
CA SER A 534 8.02 -41.99 26.12
C SER A 534 8.80 -43.29 26.35
N GLU A 535 8.10 -44.39 26.69
CA GLU A 535 8.69 -45.71 26.98
C GLU A 535 7.71 -46.85 26.63
N GLY A 536 8.17 -48.11 26.64
CA GLY A 536 7.31 -49.30 26.47
C GLY A 536 7.26 -49.89 25.05
N CYS A 537 6.16 -50.58 24.70
CA CYS A 537 6.03 -51.30 23.42
C CYS A 537 5.43 -50.45 22.29
N ASN A 538 5.68 -50.83 21.03
CA ASN A 538 5.22 -50.08 19.83
C ASN A 538 3.74 -50.28 19.47
N LYS A 539 2.99 -51.05 20.27
CA LYS A 539 1.53 -51.15 20.18
C LYS A 539 0.91 -50.06 21.05
N LEU A 540 0.22 -49.11 20.42
CA LEU A 540 -0.41 -47.99 21.10
C LEU A 540 -1.92 -48.18 21.09
N VAL A 541 -2.59 -47.79 22.18
CA VAL A 541 -4.06 -47.76 22.28
C VAL A 541 -4.47 -46.36 22.69
N CYS A 542 -5.26 -45.69 21.85
CA CYS A 542 -5.80 -44.38 22.13
C CYS A 542 -6.94 -44.47 23.15
N LEU A 543 -7.24 -43.36 23.84
CA LEU A 543 -8.37 -43.26 24.79
C LEU A 543 -9.74 -43.56 24.15
N CYS A 544 -9.87 -43.39 22.83
CA CYS A 544 -11.08 -43.76 22.08
C CYS A 544 -11.17 -45.27 21.76
N GLY A 545 -10.18 -46.08 22.15
CA GLY A 545 -10.12 -47.52 21.88
C GLY A 545 -9.40 -47.92 20.59
N TYR A 546 -9.04 -46.96 19.72
CA TYR A 546 -8.30 -47.26 18.49
C TYR A 546 -6.86 -47.69 18.80
N SER A 547 -6.43 -48.84 18.27
CA SER A 547 -5.07 -49.34 18.42
C SER A 547 -4.26 -49.20 17.14
N MET A 548 -2.99 -48.83 17.24
CA MET A 548 -2.10 -48.62 16.10
C MET A 548 -0.65 -48.96 16.41
N CYS A 549 0.14 -49.23 15.38
CA CYS A 549 1.58 -49.41 15.48
C CYS A 549 2.32 -48.06 15.43
N TYR A 550 3.25 -47.83 16.36
CA TYR A 550 4.06 -46.61 16.42
C TYR A 550 4.98 -46.43 15.20
N ILE A 551 5.47 -47.54 14.63
CA ILE A 551 6.44 -47.53 13.52
C ILE A 551 5.74 -47.26 12.19
N CYS A 552 4.78 -48.09 11.80
CA CYS A 552 4.15 -48.04 10.48
C CYS A 552 2.85 -47.23 10.42
N ARG A 553 2.35 -46.72 11.56
CA ARG A 553 1.09 -45.95 11.69
C ARG A 553 -0.20 -46.70 11.31
N GLN A 554 -0.11 -48.01 11.01
CA GLN A 554 -1.27 -48.84 10.66
C GLN A 554 -2.13 -49.19 11.88
N GLY A 555 -3.44 -49.32 11.67
CA GLY A 555 -4.38 -49.77 12.68
C GLY A 555 -4.22 -51.25 13.02
N LEU A 556 -4.25 -51.57 14.32
CA LEU A 556 -4.02 -52.92 14.85
C LEU A 556 -5.30 -53.62 15.32
N ALA A 557 -6.47 -53.15 14.87
CA ALA A 557 -7.77 -53.67 15.30
C ALA A 557 -7.92 -55.18 15.07
N ASN A 558 -7.43 -55.70 13.93
CA ASN A 558 -7.56 -57.11 13.56
C ASN A 558 -6.31 -57.94 13.90
N GLU A 559 -5.11 -57.38 13.68
CA GLU A 559 -3.84 -58.13 13.83
C GLU A 559 -3.30 -58.10 15.27
N GLY A 560 -3.61 -57.07 16.05
CA GLY A 560 -3.13 -56.91 17.42
C GLY A 560 -1.61 -57.06 17.54
N TYR A 561 -1.16 -58.10 18.26
CA TYR A 561 0.26 -58.40 18.43
C TYR A 561 0.88 -59.19 17.27
N GLN A 562 0.07 -59.79 16.38
CA GLN A 562 0.55 -60.59 15.25
C GLN A 562 1.20 -59.75 14.15
N HIS A 563 0.95 -58.44 14.18
CA HIS A 563 1.62 -57.42 13.37
C HIS A 563 3.14 -57.34 13.65
N PHE A 564 3.55 -57.73 14.86
CA PHE A 564 4.94 -57.64 15.30
C PHE A 564 5.69 -58.95 15.07
N CYS A 565 6.98 -58.83 14.75
CA CYS A 565 7.90 -59.94 14.53
C CYS A 565 8.19 -60.67 15.86
N GLY A 566 8.03 -62.00 15.88
CA GLY A 566 8.38 -62.86 17.00
C GLY A 566 9.76 -63.53 16.91
N HIS A 567 10.50 -63.34 15.82
CA HIS A 567 11.82 -63.97 15.63
C HIS A 567 12.85 -63.42 16.62
N PHE A 568 13.62 -64.34 17.21
CA PHE A 568 14.73 -64.02 18.11
C PHE A 568 15.85 -63.28 17.36
N ARG A 569 16.53 -62.35 18.03
CA ARG A 569 17.63 -61.56 17.44
C ARG A 569 18.86 -61.68 18.32
N GLU A 570 19.98 -62.09 17.72
CA GLU A 570 21.26 -62.22 18.43
C GLU A 570 21.80 -60.86 18.92
N ARG A 571 21.47 -59.77 18.21
CA ARG A 571 21.76 -58.40 18.62
C ARG A 571 20.46 -57.59 18.78
N PRO A 572 20.18 -57.03 19.96
CA PRO A 572 18.99 -56.21 20.18
C PRO A 572 19.00 -54.99 19.24
N GLY A 573 17.90 -54.74 18.53
CA GLY A 573 17.71 -53.58 17.66
C GLY A 573 17.96 -53.76 16.15
N GLN A 574 18.50 -54.90 15.68
CA GLN A 574 18.66 -55.16 14.24
C GLN A 574 17.34 -55.50 13.54
N PRO A 575 17.11 -55.13 12.26
CA PRO A 575 15.93 -55.57 11.51
C PRO A 575 15.92 -57.10 11.34
N CYS A 576 14.74 -57.69 11.25
CA CYS A 576 14.61 -59.13 11.00
C CYS A 576 15.03 -59.46 9.56
N GLY A 577 15.87 -60.48 9.38
CA GLY A 577 16.25 -60.98 8.05
C GLY A 577 15.24 -61.98 7.44
N GLU A 578 14.29 -62.46 8.24
CA GLU A 578 13.36 -63.54 7.87
C GLU A 578 11.95 -63.03 7.56
N CYS A 579 11.59 -61.81 7.99
CA CYS A 579 10.27 -61.23 7.72
C CYS A 579 10.26 -59.70 7.72
N ASN A 580 9.22 -59.11 7.13
CA ASN A 580 9.01 -57.66 7.04
C ASN A 580 8.08 -57.10 8.15
N LYS A 581 7.86 -57.84 9.25
CA LYS A 581 6.98 -57.42 10.36
C LYS A 581 7.65 -56.37 11.26
N CYS A 582 6.85 -55.50 11.88
CA CYS A 582 7.35 -54.46 12.77
C CYS A 582 7.96 -55.06 14.06
N ASP A 583 8.89 -54.35 14.68
CA ASP A 583 9.43 -54.77 15.99
C ASP A 583 8.59 -54.18 17.13
N LEU A 584 8.24 -55.02 18.11
CA LEU A 584 7.46 -54.61 19.28
C LEU A 584 8.26 -53.74 20.25
N TYR A 585 9.57 -53.97 20.40
CA TYR A 585 10.40 -53.32 21.42
C TYR A 585 11.54 -52.46 20.86
N ARG A 586 11.60 -52.26 19.53
CA ARG A 586 12.58 -51.34 18.93
C ARG A 586 12.31 -49.91 19.39
N VAL A 587 13.34 -49.29 19.92
CA VAL A 587 13.43 -47.83 20.04
C VAL A 587 13.90 -47.31 18.68
N GLU A 588 13.09 -46.46 18.06
CA GLU A 588 13.49 -45.78 16.83
C GLU A 588 14.47 -44.66 17.20
N ASP A 589 15.52 -44.45 16.39
CA ASP A 589 16.44 -43.33 16.58
C ASP A 589 15.68 -42.03 16.24
N GLU A 590 14.99 -41.43 17.21
CA GLU A 590 14.14 -40.25 17.02
C GLU A 590 14.91 -39.11 16.35
N GLU A 591 16.17 -38.89 16.74
CA GLU A 591 17.06 -37.90 16.13
C GLU A 591 17.26 -38.13 14.63
N ARG A 592 17.42 -39.39 14.18
CA ARG A 592 17.61 -39.73 12.77
C ARG A 592 16.32 -39.53 11.98
N VAL A 593 15.17 -39.85 12.57
CA VAL A 593 13.86 -39.66 11.94
C VAL A 593 13.53 -38.18 11.80
N VAL A 594 13.74 -37.40 12.87
CA VAL A 594 13.58 -35.94 12.88
C VAL A 594 14.50 -35.30 11.85
N LYS A 595 15.78 -35.71 11.79
CA LYS A 595 16.72 -35.19 10.79
C LYS A 595 16.27 -35.48 9.36
N ARG A 596 15.91 -36.73 9.04
CA ARG A 596 15.40 -37.09 7.70
C ARG A 596 14.12 -36.33 7.34
N ALA A 597 13.21 -36.13 8.29
CA ALA A 597 11.99 -35.37 8.07
C ALA A 597 12.26 -33.89 7.82
N LYS A 598 13.22 -33.31 8.57
CA LYS A 598 13.69 -31.94 8.37
C LYS A 598 14.34 -31.77 6.99
N ASP A 599 15.31 -32.62 6.64
CA ASP A 599 16.03 -32.55 5.35
C ASP A 599 15.08 -32.70 4.16
N ARG A 600 14.08 -33.59 4.27
CA ARG A 600 13.05 -33.78 3.23
C ARG A 600 12.14 -32.56 3.09
N ALA A 601 11.63 -32.04 4.21
CA ALA A 601 10.76 -30.87 4.21
C ALA A 601 11.49 -29.62 3.69
N GLU A 602 12.78 -29.49 3.99
CA GLU A 602 13.64 -28.45 3.46
C GLU A 602 13.78 -28.55 1.94
N ALA A 603 14.10 -29.75 1.41
CA ALA A 603 14.22 -29.98 -0.03
C ALA A 603 12.92 -29.68 -0.79
N GLU A 604 11.78 -30.22 -0.31
CA GLU A 604 10.46 -29.97 -0.90
C GLU A 604 10.08 -28.48 -0.87
N TRP A 605 10.43 -27.77 0.20
CA TRP A 605 10.17 -26.34 0.31
C TRP A 605 11.01 -25.52 -0.67
N TRP A 606 12.28 -25.87 -0.87
CA TRP A 606 13.17 -25.21 -1.83
C TRP A 606 12.81 -25.51 -3.29
N GLU A 607 12.33 -26.71 -3.58
CA GLU A 607 11.78 -27.07 -4.89
C GLU A 607 10.56 -26.22 -5.24
N ALA A 608 9.71 -25.93 -4.26
CA ALA A 608 8.53 -25.08 -4.42
C ALA A 608 8.83 -23.58 -4.61
N GLN A 609 10.06 -23.12 -4.34
CA GLN A 609 10.44 -21.73 -4.58
C GLN A 609 10.76 -21.47 -6.07
N GLY A 610 10.40 -20.29 -6.59
CA GLY A 610 10.78 -19.85 -7.94
C GLY A 610 12.27 -19.45 -8.05
N GLU A 611 12.90 -19.67 -9.21
CA GLU A 611 14.36 -19.50 -9.40
C GLU A 611 14.91 -18.11 -8.99
N GLY A 612 14.17 -17.03 -9.25
CA GLY A 612 14.64 -15.66 -8.98
C GLY A 612 14.73 -15.29 -7.49
N ALA A 613 13.93 -15.91 -6.61
CA ALA A 613 13.95 -15.62 -5.17
C ALA A 613 14.99 -16.45 -4.40
N LYS A 614 15.47 -17.55 -4.99
CA LYS A 614 16.35 -18.53 -4.31
C LYS A 614 17.67 -17.92 -3.87
N GLU A 615 18.36 -17.16 -4.74
CA GLU A 615 19.69 -16.63 -4.42
C GLU A 615 19.68 -15.58 -3.29
N GLY A 616 18.66 -14.71 -3.27
CA GLY A 616 18.51 -13.68 -2.24
C GLY A 616 18.14 -14.28 -0.89
N LEU A 617 17.22 -15.24 -0.90
CA LEU A 617 16.73 -15.94 0.27
C LEU A 617 17.81 -16.84 0.90
N GLN A 618 18.58 -17.58 0.09
CA GLN A 618 19.64 -18.46 0.58
C GLN A 618 20.72 -17.68 1.34
N LYS A 619 21.10 -16.48 0.86
CA LYS A 619 22.04 -15.59 1.58
C LYS A 619 21.54 -15.18 2.96
N GLU A 620 20.23 -14.95 3.12
CA GLU A 620 19.65 -14.59 4.41
C GLU A 620 19.50 -15.80 5.34
N VAL A 621 19.23 -17.00 4.81
CA VAL A 621 19.26 -18.26 5.59
C VAL A 621 20.67 -18.50 6.14
N ASP A 622 21.70 -18.44 5.29
CA ASP A 622 23.11 -18.64 5.67
C ASP A 622 23.56 -17.66 6.77
N LYS A 623 23.07 -16.41 6.70
CA LYS A 623 23.35 -15.36 7.67
C LYS A 623 22.68 -15.63 9.03
N ASN A 624 21.47 -16.19 9.04
CA ASN A 624 20.71 -16.49 10.26
C ASN A 624 21.19 -17.75 10.98
N GLU A 625 21.71 -18.75 10.28
CA GLU A 625 22.20 -19.99 10.90
C GLU A 625 23.51 -19.81 11.68
N GLY A 626 24.03 -18.58 11.79
CA GLY A 626 25.23 -18.31 12.58
C GLY A 626 26.48 -18.98 12.01
N HIS A 627 26.39 -19.55 10.81
CA HIS A 627 27.53 -19.69 9.92
C HIS A 627 27.98 -18.27 9.57
N VAL A 628 28.70 -17.65 10.50
CA VAL A 628 29.80 -16.77 10.13
C VAL A 628 30.72 -17.66 9.31
N VAL A 629 30.44 -17.71 8.03
CA VAL A 629 31.37 -18.02 6.98
C VAL A 629 32.50 -17.00 7.15
N LYS A 630 33.39 -17.27 8.11
CA LYS A 630 34.75 -16.74 8.14
C LYS A 630 35.40 -17.34 6.90
N GLY A 631 35.16 -16.69 5.77
CA GLY A 631 35.69 -17.04 4.47
C GLY A 631 34.65 -17.69 3.56
N VAL A 632 34.41 -17.05 2.40
CA VAL A 632 33.59 -17.45 1.25
C VAL A 632 32.25 -16.68 1.12
N ALA A 633 32.31 -15.34 1.15
CA ALA A 633 31.79 -14.62 -0.02
C ALA A 633 32.51 -15.22 -1.23
N GLY A 634 31.79 -15.91 -2.12
CA GLY A 634 32.32 -16.68 -3.23
C GLY A 634 33.76 -16.37 -3.59
N LEU A 635 34.69 -17.04 -2.91
CA LEU A 635 36.06 -17.23 -3.37
C LEU A 635 35.97 -18.27 -4.51
N LYS A 636 35.16 -17.96 -5.53
CA LYS A 636 35.48 -18.41 -6.88
C LYS A 636 36.79 -17.70 -7.20
N ARG A 637 37.87 -18.42 -6.92
CA ARG A 637 39.19 -18.35 -7.55
C ARG A 637 39.68 -16.95 -7.89
N GLY A 638 40.71 -16.48 -7.18
CA GLY A 638 41.84 -15.74 -7.77
C GLY A 638 41.54 -14.82 -8.94
N SER A 639 40.46 -14.03 -8.85
CA SER A 639 40.06 -13.09 -9.88
C SER A 639 40.61 -11.75 -9.46
N TRP A 640 41.40 -11.16 -10.35
CA TRP A 640 41.96 -9.82 -10.22
C TRP A 640 40.89 -8.78 -9.83
N GLU A 641 39.63 -8.99 -10.22
CA GLU A 641 38.50 -8.13 -9.89
C GLU A 641 38.16 -8.08 -8.39
N GLY A 642 38.19 -9.22 -7.68
CA GLY A 642 37.85 -9.27 -6.25
C GLY A 642 38.90 -8.60 -5.37
N TRP A 643 40.17 -8.63 -5.79
CA TRP A 643 41.25 -7.89 -5.12
C TRP A 643 41.07 -6.38 -5.30
N ILE A 644 40.69 -5.94 -6.50
CA ILE A 644 40.38 -4.54 -6.80
C ILE A 644 39.21 -4.04 -5.96
N GLU A 645 38.13 -4.81 -5.87
CA GLU A 645 36.98 -4.46 -5.02
C GLU A 645 37.37 -4.24 -3.56
N GLY A 646 38.14 -5.17 -2.98
CA GLY A 646 38.60 -5.05 -1.59
C GLY A 646 39.50 -3.83 -1.37
N LEU A 647 40.36 -3.52 -2.34
CA LEU A 647 41.22 -2.34 -2.30
C LEU A 647 40.39 -1.04 -2.41
N LEU A 648 39.44 -0.99 -3.34
CA LEU A 648 38.55 0.17 -3.53
C LEU A 648 37.65 0.41 -2.32
N ASP A 649 37.04 -0.63 -1.75
CA ASP A 649 36.18 -0.51 -0.56
C ASP A 649 36.96 -0.01 0.68
N SER A 650 38.25 -0.34 0.75
CA SER A 650 39.16 0.07 1.82
C SER A 650 39.65 1.53 1.70
N VAL A 651 39.70 2.07 0.48
CA VAL A 651 40.30 3.38 0.16
C VAL A 651 39.24 4.46 -0.11
N LEU A 652 38.08 4.09 -0.63
CA LEU A 652 37.04 5.02 -1.12
C LEU A 652 35.81 5.04 -0.19
N VAL A 653 35.10 6.18 -0.11
CA VAL A 653 33.76 6.45 0.46
C VAL A 653 32.82 6.85 -0.65
#